data_AF-Q54PX8-F1
#
_entry.id   AF-Q54PX8-F1
#
_cell.length_a   1.000
_cell.length_b   1.000
_cell.length_c   1.000
_cell.angle_alpha   90.00
_cell.angle_beta   90.00
_cell.angle_gamma   90.00
#
_symmetry.space_group_name_H-M   'P 1'
#
loop_
_entity.id
_entity.type
_entity.pdbx_description
1 polymer ?
#
loop_
_entity_poly.entity_id
_entity_poly.type
_entity_poly.pdbx_seq_one_letter_code
_entity_poly.pdbx_strand_id
1 'polypeptide(L)'
;MRNNNSLISIIIFILFSIFLSTNEINADDNCSTLKQAILFYKAQRAGRLPDKDISWRGDSVLTDASPGSSFDSNGDGDLSKGYFDAGDGVKFGLPMSWTMTMLGWNFIEYSSNIESCGLTDLYLNVLKWGTDYILASHLSDNVLVAQVGDGNVDHSVWQPPEFINYVRPVFLINSSYPGTELAMEAASALAAASIAFKSSNPSYASTCLSHAKALHNFGNTYQGSYSVSVPQASAFYNSYSGYTDELVWGSVWLYKATGDSSYLTLAENYYTTNNVGYAGTSNSFDWDQTATGSSLLLYKLTGKEFYKQMVDQTLSYWSKGGGITYTPGGLAWIREWGPCRYAMSMAFLATVYGTDSSLQFAQNQLSYVLGDKTGQSFVVGLGSNHPINPHHRAAHHSTTNDINNPVNNLYMLYGALVGGPGSDDSYVDDRSDYTKNEVALDYNAGFVGTLSYFAKGSSSSTTTTSTTTSNPTSTTSTTTSNPTPTTSTTTSNPTSTSTTTSNPTSTSTTTSNPTTTTTTTSNPTSTSTTTSNPTTTTTTTSNPTTITTSTNPTTTSTPATTTTSTSTTTSSGDGTTTSETTTGDLVTSGDSNVTPTVQPTSSSSTSSGTSTGTSTGTSTGTSTGAPTGTSTGNSQNPPGVEKDGSSSDALSLGDIIPLSIITLFILSSIHLLLNN
;
A
#
# COMPACT_ATOMS: atom_id res chain seq x y z
N MET A 1 22.49 49.99 -36.10
CA MET A 1 22.20 48.56 -36.35
C MET A 1 23.14 47.61 -35.59
N ARG A 2 24.47 47.78 -35.61
CA ARG A 2 25.40 46.83 -34.96
C ARG A 2 25.26 46.72 -33.42
N ASN A 3 24.85 47.78 -32.73
CA ASN A 3 24.63 47.75 -31.27
C ASN A 3 23.30 47.10 -30.85
N ASN A 4 22.26 47.12 -31.70
CA ASN A 4 20.95 46.55 -31.36
C ASN A 4 21.00 45.02 -31.35
N ASN A 5 21.80 44.40 -32.23
CA ASN A 5 21.94 42.95 -32.28
C ASN A 5 22.59 42.36 -31.01
N SER A 6 23.50 43.10 -30.37
CA SER A 6 24.13 42.66 -29.13
C SER A 6 23.14 42.62 -27.97
N LEU A 7 22.26 43.64 -27.87
CA LEU A 7 21.25 43.72 -26.82
C LEU A 7 20.20 42.61 -26.96
N ILE A 8 19.77 42.31 -28.18
CA ILE A 8 18.80 41.24 -28.48
C ILE A 8 19.38 39.88 -28.11
N SER A 9 20.64 39.58 -28.44
CA SER A 9 21.27 38.30 -28.06
C SER A 9 21.36 38.12 -26.54
N ILE A 10 21.63 39.19 -25.78
CA ILE A 10 21.69 39.13 -24.31
C ILE A 10 20.29 38.83 -23.74
N ILE A 11 19.25 39.49 -24.26
CA ILE A 11 17.86 39.25 -23.82
C ILE A 11 17.43 37.82 -24.12
N ILE A 12 17.75 37.30 -25.31
CA ILE A 12 17.45 35.89 -25.67
C ILE A 12 18.19 34.94 -24.74
N PHE A 13 19.46 35.21 -24.39
CA PHE A 13 20.22 34.36 -23.49
C PHE A 13 19.68 34.38 -22.05
N ILE A 14 19.23 35.55 -21.57
CA ILE A 14 18.57 35.68 -20.26
C ILE A 14 17.22 34.97 -20.27
N LEU A 15 16.40 35.16 -21.31
CA LEU A 15 15.12 34.47 -21.44
C LEU A 15 15.31 32.96 -21.56
N PHE A 16 16.31 32.49 -22.30
CA PHE A 16 16.64 31.07 -22.40
C PHE A 16 17.18 30.52 -21.08
N SER A 17 17.97 31.29 -20.34
CA SER A 17 18.43 30.91 -19.01
C SER A 17 17.27 30.84 -18.03
N ILE A 18 16.36 31.83 -18.03
CA ILE A 18 15.13 31.81 -17.23
C ILE A 18 14.26 30.61 -17.66
N PHE A 19 14.13 30.33 -18.95
CA PHE A 19 13.34 29.20 -19.46
C PHE A 19 13.96 27.85 -19.06
N LEU A 20 15.28 27.72 -19.10
CA LEU A 20 15.98 26.53 -18.59
C LEU A 20 15.85 26.41 -17.07
N SER A 21 16.02 27.52 -16.34
CA SER A 21 15.82 27.55 -14.88
C SER A 21 14.37 27.22 -14.51
N THR A 22 13.37 27.67 -15.26
CA THR A 22 11.95 27.37 -14.98
C THR A 22 11.55 25.97 -15.40
N ASN A 23 12.26 25.33 -16.34
CA ASN A 23 12.05 23.91 -16.62
C ASN A 23 12.79 22.99 -15.61
N GLU A 24 13.81 23.51 -14.91
CA GLU A 24 14.35 22.87 -13.70
C GLU A 24 13.55 23.20 -12.43
N ILE A 25 12.57 24.11 -12.47
CA ILE A 25 11.60 24.28 -11.38
C ILE A 25 10.61 23.11 -11.47
N ASN A 26 11.05 22.00 -10.87
CA ASN A 26 10.25 21.06 -10.10
C ASN A 26 8.85 20.80 -10.68
N ALA A 27 8.75 19.89 -11.65
CA ALA A 27 7.70 18.90 -11.45
C ALA A 27 8.06 18.23 -10.11
N ASP A 28 7.47 18.73 -9.02
CA ASP A 28 7.69 18.22 -7.67
C ASP A 28 7.44 16.71 -7.75
N ASP A 29 8.53 15.95 -7.71
CA ASP A 29 8.53 14.55 -8.10
C ASP A 29 7.90 13.67 -7.02
N ASN A 30 7.07 14.27 -6.16
CA ASN A 30 6.47 13.75 -4.95
C ASN A 30 7.44 13.04 -3.99
N CYS A 31 8.76 13.00 -4.22
CA CYS A 31 9.69 12.30 -3.34
C CYS A 31 9.78 12.97 -1.97
N SER A 32 9.75 14.32 -1.91
CA SER A 32 9.71 15.06 -0.65
C SER A 32 8.43 14.77 0.13
N THR A 33 7.28 14.85 -0.54
CA THR A 33 5.95 14.55 0.04
C THR A 33 5.87 13.10 0.51
N LEU A 34 6.35 12.14 -0.28
CA LEU A 34 6.43 10.73 0.08
C LEU A 34 7.30 10.51 1.32
N LYS A 35 8.47 11.15 1.39
CA LYS A 35 9.33 11.09 2.58
C LYS A 35 8.60 11.57 3.82
N GLN A 36 7.91 12.71 3.74
CA GLN A 36 7.14 13.24 4.88
C GLN A 36 5.99 12.31 5.27
N ALA A 37 5.25 11.77 4.30
CA ALA A 37 4.17 10.82 4.54
C ALA A 37 4.65 9.51 5.20
N ILE A 38 5.87 9.07 4.92
CA ILE A 38 6.52 7.93 5.61
C ILE A 38 6.99 8.34 7.02
N LEU A 39 7.52 9.55 7.20
CA LEU A 39 7.96 10.07 8.50
C LEU A 39 6.79 10.23 9.49
N PHE A 40 5.56 10.47 9.03
CA PHE A 40 4.36 10.44 9.87
C PHE A 40 4.28 9.17 10.73
N TYR A 41 4.55 7.99 10.16
CA TYR A 41 4.55 6.75 10.94
C TYR A 41 5.59 6.78 12.07
N LYS A 42 6.76 7.39 11.84
CA LYS A 42 7.76 7.54 12.90
C LYS A 42 7.25 8.41 14.04
N ALA A 43 6.42 9.41 13.75
CA ALA A 43 5.76 10.23 14.75
C ALA A 43 4.67 9.48 15.54
N GLN A 44 4.21 8.33 15.05
CA GLN A 44 3.27 7.42 15.72
C GLN A 44 3.93 6.33 16.57
N ARG A 45 5.26 6.19 16.57
CA ARG A 45 5.93 5.07 17.27
C ARG A 45 5.68 5.08 18.77
N ALA A 46 5.32 3.92 19.33
CA ALA A 46 5.35 3.62 20.75
C ALA A 46 6.68 2.95 21.13
N GLY A 47 7.05 2.95 22.41
CA GLY A 47 8.23 2.23 22.92
C GLY A 47 9.50 3.08 22.94
N ARG A 48 10.65 2.41 23.10
CA ARG A 48 11.97 3.03 23.06
C ARG A 48 12.36 3.40 21.64
N LEU A 49 12.53 4.68 21.35
CA LEU A 49 12.75 5.14 19.98
C LEU A 49 14.22 4.91 19.55
N PRO A 50 14.48 4.25 18.40
CA PRO A 50 15.83 3.89 17.99
C PRO A 50 16.60 5.03 17.32
N ASP A 51 15.94 6.16 17.06
CA ASP A 51 16.47 7.28 16.29
C ASP A 51 15.85 8.62 16.73
N LYS A 52 16.23 9.71 16.07
CA LYS A 52 15.77 11.09 16.35
C LYS A 52 15.20 11.77 15.10
N ASP A 53 14.70 11.00 14.14
CA ASP A 53 14.13 11.57 12.91
C ASP A 53 12.94 12.48 13.21
N ILE A 54 12.19 12.15 14.28
CA ILE A 54 11.19 13.04 14.88
C ILE A 54 11.75 13.52 16.22
N SER A 55 12.47 14.64 16.19
CA SER A 55 13.30 15.12 17.31
C SER A 55 12.52 15.48 18.58
N TRP A 56 11.22 15.77 18.45
CA TRP A 56 10.32 16.12 19.55
C TRP A 56 9.60 14.91 20.18
N ARG A 57 9.78 13.69 19.63
CA ARG A 57 9.26 12.46 20.23
C ARG A 57 10.24 11.85 21.23
N GLY A 58 9.69 11.20 22.25
CA GLY A 58 10.43 10.48 23.29
C GLY A 58 9.96 9.04 23.47
N ASP A 59 10.66 8.34 24.36
CA ASP A 59 10.31 6.98 24.77
C ASP A 59 8.95 6.97 25.50
N SER A 60 8.12 5.98 25.22
CA SER A 60 6.76 5.88 25.78
C SER A 60 6.38 4.43 26.03
N VAL A 61 5.49 4.18 27.01
CA VAL A 61 4.84 2.88 27.27
C VAL A 61 5.79 1.67 27.31
N LEU A 62 7.00 1.87 27.85
CA LEU A 62 8.09 0.88 27.86
C LEU A 62 7.73 -0.44 28.55
N THR A 63 6.77 -0.42 29.46
CA THR A 63 6.33 -1.59 30.22
C THR A 63 5.15 -2.33 29.60
N ASP A 64 4.66 -1.91 28.42
CA ASP A 64 3.63 -2.69 27.69
C ASP A 64 4.19 -4.08 27.39
N ALA A 65 3.60 -5.11 27.97
CA ALA A 65 4.11 -6.47 27.93
C ALA A 65 2.96 -7.49 27.88
N SER A 66 3.18 -8.59 27.16
CA SER A 66 2.21 -9.69 27.11
C SER A 66 2.07 -10.38 28.48
N PRO A 67 0.92 -11.00 28.79
CA PRO A 67 0.70 -11.60 30.10
C PRO A 67 1.76 -12.64 30.48
N GLY A 68 2.52 -12.35 31.55
CA GLY A 68 3.54 -13.25 32.08
C GLY A 68 4.90 -13.21 31.36
N SER A 69 5.10 -12.30 30.40
CA SER A 69 6.41 -12.11 29.79
C SER A 69 7.40 -11.42 30.74
N SER A 70 8.68 -11.66 30.50
CA SER A 70 9.77 -10.93 31.18
C SER A 70 10.16 -9.72 30.35
N PHE A 71 10.54 -8.63 31.01
CA PHE A 71 11.18 -7.50 30.33
C PHE A 71 12.56 -7.88 29.80
N ASP A 72 12.95 -7.24 28.71
CA ASP A 72 14.28 -7.40 28.13
C ASP A 72 15.38 -6.76 29.01
N SER A 73 16.63 -6.79 28.54
CA SER A 73 17.77 -6.24 29.29
C SER A 73 17.73 -4.71 29.47
N ASN A 74 16.89 -3.99 28.70
CA ASN A 74 16.67 -2.55 28.84
C ASN A 74 15.48 -2.23 29.75
N GLY A 75 14.78 -3.25 30.25
CA GLY A 75 13.55 -3.09 31.02
C GLY A 75 12.31 -2.86 30.13
N ASP A 76 12.40 -3.16 28.83
CA ASP A 76 11.30 -2.97 27.89
C ASP A 76 10.46 -4.25 27.79
N GLY A 77 9.13 -4.11 27.82
CA GLY A 77 8.20 -5.18 27.52
C GLY A 77 8.20 -5.56 26.05
N ASP A 78 7.83 -6.81 25.76
CA ASP A 78 7.77 -7.35 24.40
C ASP A 78 6.73 -6.63 23.51
N LEU A 79 5.68 -6.08 24.13
CA LEU A 79 4.68 -5.28 23.44
C LEU A 79 4.98 -3.77 23.47
N SER A 80 6.15 -3.32 23.94
CA SER A 80 6.46 -1.88 24.10
C SER A 80 6.47 -1.10 22.77
N LYS A 81 6.86 -1.74 21.67
CA LYS A 81 6.94 -1.14 20.32
C LYS A 81 5.55 -0.98 19.68
N GLY A 82 5.54 -0.90 18.35
CA GLY A 82 4.34 -0.70 17.54
C GLY A 82 4.02 0.76 17.33
N TYR A 83 2.80 1.00 16.87
CA TYR A 83 2.31 2.34 16.56
C TYR A 83 1.10 2.66 17.43
N PHE A 84 1.06 3.85 18.01
CA PHE A 84 -0.19 4.38 18.53
C PHE A 84 -1.16 4.60 17.38
N ASP A 85 -2.44 4.43 17.68
CA ASP A 85 -3.49 4.77 16.77
C ASP A 85 -3.77 6.27 16.80
N ALA A 86 -4.11 6.79 15.63
CA ALA A 86 -4.57 8.14 15.45
C ALA A 86 -3.85 9.24 16.26
N GLY A 87 -4.60 10.12 16.91
CA GLY A 87 -4.06 11.08 17.89
C GLY A 87 -3.89 10.52 19.30
N ASP A 88 -4.23 9.25 19.48
CA ASP A 88 -4.38 8.61 20.77
C ASP A 88 -3.12 7.82 21.17
N GLY A 89 -3.27 6.93 22.15
CA GLY A 89 -2.20 6.21 22.83
C GLY A 89 -2.50 4.73 22.89
N VAL A 90 -3.58 4.29 22.25
CA VAL A 90 -3.99 2.88 22.17
C VAL A 90 -3.25 2.25 21.00
N LYS A 91 -2.95 0.96 21.09
CA LYS A 91 -2.47 0.17 19.95
C LYS A 91 -3.59 -0.77 19.52
N PHE A 92 -4.37 -0.37 18.52
CA PHE A 92 -5.43 -1.21 17.93
C PHE A 92 -4.84 -2.14 16.87
N GLY A 93 -5.01 -3.45 17.07
CA GLY A 93 -4.37 -4.48 16.24
C GLY A 93 -4.90 -4.54 14.80
N LEU A 94 -6.21 -4.38 14.60
CA LEU A 94 -6.83 -4.51 13.27
C LEU A 94 -6.38 -3.39 12.30
N PRO A 95 -6.61 -2.10 12.58
CA PRO A 95 -6.18 -1.01 11.69
C PRO A 95 -4.65 -0.94 11.53
N MET A 96 -3.88 -1.29 12.57
CA MET A 96 -2.42 -1.35 12.48
C MET A 96 -1.97 -2.47 11.53
N SER A 97 -2.57 -3.67 11.65
CA SER A 97 -2.25 -4.79 10.77
C SER A 97 -2.62 -4.46 9.32
N TRP A 98 -3.79 -3.88 9.10
CA TRP A 98 -4.21 -3.44 7.77
C TRP A 98 -3.24 -2.41 7.17
N THR A 99 -2.81 -1.44 7.97
CA THR A 99 -1.80 -0.46 7.55
C THR A 99 -0.49 -1.15 7.17
N MET A 100 -0.03 -2.15 7.94
CA MET A 100 1.21 -2.88 7.61
C MET A 100 1.06 -3.73 6.35
N THR A 101 -0.11 -4.34 6.11
CA THR A 101 -0.41 -4.99 4.82
C THR A 101 -0.32 -3.99 3.68
N MET A 102 -0.94 -2.82 3.82
CA MET A 102 -0.94 -1.77 2.81
C MET A 102 0.46 -1.23 2.54
N LEU A 103 1.26 -0.92 3.57
CA LEU A 103 2.65 -0.50 3.39
C LEU A 103 3.50 -1.60 2.73
N GLY A 104 3.28 -2.87 3.10
CA GLY A 104 3.89 -4.01 2.40
C GLY A 104 3.49 -4.06 0.94
N TRP A 105 2.20 -3.90 0.63
CA TRP A 105 1.69 -3.91 -0.74
C TRP A 105 2.24 -2.75 -1.57
N ASN A 106 2.19 -1.54 -1.05
CA ASN A 106 2.74 -0.34 -1.65
C ASN A 106 4.21 -0.55 -2.06
N PHE A 107 5.02 -1.12 -1.16
CA PHE A 107 6.42 -1.41 -1.44
C PHE A 107 6.57 -2.46 -2.54
N ILE A 108 5.77 -3.53 -2.52
CA ILE A 108 5.81 -4.59 -3.54
C ILE A 108 5.47 -4.05 -4.94
N GLU A 109 4.49 -3.16 -5.05
CA GLU A 109 4.08 -2.58 -6.35
C GLU A 109 5.08 -1.51 -6.84
N TYR A 110 5.64 -0.71 -5.93
CA TYR A 110 6.35 0.53 -6.28
C TYR A 110 7.77 0.64 -5.70
N SER A 111 8.44 -0.47 -5.38
CA SER A 111 9.78 -0.46 -4.81
C SER A 111 10.78 0.34 -5.64
N SER A 112 10.70 0.27 -6.98
CA SER A 112 11.57 1.02 -7.89
C SER A 112 11.39 2.54 -7.78
N ASN A 113 10.16 2.99 -7.57
CA ASN A 113 9.86 4.41 -7.39
C ASN A 113 10.35 4.90 -6.02
N ILE A 114 10.09 4.11 -4.97
CA ILE A 114 10.56 4.37 -3.61
C ILE A 114 12.10 4.43 -3.57
N GLU A 115 12.76 3.51 -4.28
CA GLU A 115 14.22 3.49 -4.45
C GLU A 115 14.71 4.72 -5.22
N SER A 116 14.02 5.14 -6.28
CA SER A 116 14.38 6.34 -7.06
C SER A 116 14.36 7.63 -6.23
N CYS A 117 13.56 7.66 -5.15
CA CYS A 117 13.51 8.74 -4.17
C CYS A 117 14.55 8.58 -3.03
N GLY A 118 15.31 7.49 -3.01
CA GLY A 118 16.27 7.18 -1.93
C GLY A 118 15.60 6.82 -0.60
N LEU A 119 14.37 6.29 -0.63
CA LEU A 119 13.55 6.09 0.57
C LEU A 119 13.43 4.62 1.01
N THR A 120 14.07 3.67 0.33
CA THR A 120 13.96 2.23 0.63
C THR A 120 14.24 1.89 2.10
N ASP A 121 15.35 2.37 2.66
CA ASP A 121 15.72 2.06 4.04
C ASP A 121 14.74 2.67 5.05
N LEU A 122 14.31 3.92 4.83
CA LEU A 122 13.32 4.58 5.66
C LEU A 122 11.98 3.82 5.62
N TYR A 123 11.55 3.44 4.41
CA TYR A 123 10.29 2.73 4.17
C TYR A 123 10.28 1.38 4.87
N LEU A 124 11.31 0.56 4.63
CA LEU A 124 11.43 -0.76 5.24
C LEU A 124 11.61 -0.65 6.76
N ASN A 125 12.28 0.38 7.27
CA ASN A 125 12.38 0.63 8.71
C ASN A 125 11.00 0.94 9.36
N VAL A 126 10.14 1.67 8.65
CA VAL A 126 8.75 1.92 9.07
C VAL A 126 7.94 0.61 9.06
N LEU A 127 7.93 -0.11 7.93
CA LEU A 127 7.19 -1.38 7.84
C LEU A 127 7.66 -2.40 8.89
N LYS A 128 8.96 -2.50 9.12
CA LYS A 128 9.54 -3.41 10.13
C LYS A 128 9.09 -3.07 11.55
N TRP A 129 8.92 -1.79 11.89
CA TRP A 129 8.53 -1.39 13.25
C TRP A 129 7.14 -1.90 13.63
N GLY A 130 6.18 -1.80 12.71
CA GLY A 130 4.84 -2.35 12.93
C GLY A 130 4.81 -3.86 12.84
N THR A 131 5.53 -4.47 11.90
CA THR A 131 5.57 -5.94 11.79
C THR A 131 6.33 -6.63 12.91
N ASP A 132 7.35 -6.00 13.51
CA ASP A 132 7.96 -6.45 14.76
C ASP A 132 6.95 -6.50 15.91
N TYR A 133 6.04 -5.51 15.98
CA TYR A 133 4.97 -5.49 16.97
C TYR A 133 3.92 -6.57 16.70
N ILE A 134 3.54 -6.81 15.44
CA ILE A 134 2.61 -7.90 15.06
C ILE A 134 3.24 -9.26 15.40
N LEU A 135 4.53 -9.45 15.15
CA LEU A 135 5.27 -10.66 15.55
C LEU A 135 5.26 -10.85 17.07
N ALA A 136 5.52 -9.80 17.84
CA ALA A 136 5.45 -9.84 19.31
C ALA A 136 4.02 -10.06 19.84
N SER A 137 3.01 -9.63 19.08
CA SER A 137 1.60 -9.81 19.42
C SER A 137 1.12 -11.26 19.23
N HIS A 138 1.78 -12.05 18.36
CA HIS A 138 1.45 -13.47 18.12
C HIS A 138 2.13 -14.37 19.18
N LEU A 139 1.44 -14.58 20.31
CA LEU A 139 2.01 -15.20 21.51
C LEU A 139 2.13 -16.74 21.39
N SER A 140 1.25 -17.36 20.62
CA SER A 140 1.26 -18.79 20.26
C SER A 140 0.32 -19.01 19.08
N ASP A 141 0.35 -20.20 18.48
CA ASP A 141 -0.39 -20.55 17.25
C ASP A 141 -1.84 -20.04 17.18
N ASN A 142 -2.56 -19.99 18.30
CA ASN A 142 -3.96 -19.53 18.36
C ASN A 142 -4.19 -18.45 19.44
N VAL A 143 -3.20 -17.60 19.71
CA VAL A 143 -3.31 -16.46 20.65
C VAL A 143 -2.64 -15.24 20.05
N LEU A 144 -3.42 -14.18 19.83
CA LEU A 144 -2.96 -12.91 19.26
C LEU A 144 -3.43 -11.74 20.14
N VAL A 145 -2.55 -10.77 20.38
CA VAL A 145 -2.91 -9.50 21.01
C VAL A 145 -3.75 -8.67 20.04
N ALA A 146 -4.96 -8.31 20.49
CA ALA A 146 -5.89 -7.50 19.72
C ALA A 146 -5.77 -6.01 20.00
N GLN A 147 -5.48 -5.65 21.25
CA GLN A 147 -5.42 -4.26 21.68
C GLN A 147 -4.55 -4.11 22.91
N VAL A 148 -3.76 -3.02 22.97
CA VAL A 148 -3.02 -2.61 24.17
C VAL A 148 -3.43 -1.19 24.55
N GLY A 149 -3.92 -1.04 25.78
CA GLY A 149 -4.58 0.17 26.27
C GLY A 149 -6.10 0.07 26.17
N ASP A 150 -6.80 0.65 27.14
CA ASP A 150 -8.27 0.80 27.10
C ASP A 150 -8.61 2.15 26.46
N GLY A 151 -9.36 2.15 25.36
CA GLY A 151 -9.68 3.37 24.63
C GLY A 151 -10.48 4.40 25.43
N ASN A 152 -11.37 3.97 26.34
CA ASN A 152 -12.14 4.92 27.16
C ASN A 152 -11.27 5.59 28.22
N VAL A 153 -10.34 4.83 28.83
CA VAL A 153 -9.37 5.41 29.77
C VAL A 153 -8.42 6.35 29.03
N ASP A 154 -7.94 5.91 27.87
CA ASP A 154 -7.01 6.68 27.04
C ASP A 154 -7.63 8.01 26.56
N HIS A 155 -8.87 7.98 26.07
CA HIS A 155 -9.59 9.16 25.58
C HIS A 155 -10.09 10.09 26.70
N SER A 156 -9.95 9.69 27.97
CA SER A 156 -10.25 10.55 29.13
C SER A 156 -9.13 11.54 29.47
N VAL A 157 -7.98 11.45 28.79
CA VAL A 157 -6.81 12.31 29.01
C VAL A 157 -6.27 12.89 27.69
N TRP A 158 -5.72 14.11 27.77
CA TRP A 158 -5.12 14.84 26.67
C TRP A 158 -3.66 15.21 26.96
N GLN A 159 -2.78 14.23 26.84
CA GLN A 159 -1.35 14.39 27.13
C GLN A 159 -0.49 13.67 26.08
N PRO A 160 0.76 14.10 25.85
CA PRO A 160 1.69 13.40 24.97
C PRO A 160 1.94 11.96 25.47
N PRO A 161 2.25 11.01 24.57
CA PRO A 161 2.39 9.60 24.92
C PRO A 161 3.51 9.32 25.94
N GLU A 162 4.51 10.19 26.01
CA GLU A 162 5.60 10.12 26.99
C GLU A 162 5.11 10.32 28.45
N PHE A 163 3.90 10.87 28.64
CA PHE A 163 3.31 11.12 29.97
C PHE A 163 2.27 10.07 30.38
N ILE A 164 2.01 9.08 29.54
CA ILE A 164 1.07 8.00 29.86
C ILE A 164 1.53 7.26 31.12
N ASN A 165 0.70 7.32 32.16
CA ASN A 165 0.97 6.74 33.48
C ASN A 165 -0.20 5.91 34.04
N TYR A 166 -1.30 5.79 33.28
CA TYR A 166 -2.41 4.89 33.59
C TYR A 166 -2.10 3.45 33.19
N VAL A 167 -2.85 2.51 33.76
CA VAL A 167 -2.74 1.09 33.42
C VAL A 167 -3.20 0.87 31.98
N ARG A 168 -2.40 0.10 31.23
CA ARG A 168 -2.68 -0.23 29.83
C ARG A 168 -2.93 -1.73 29.70
N PRO A 169 -4.19 -2.18 29.79
CA PRO A 169 -4.51 -3.61 29.69
C PRO A 169 -4.19 -4.17 28.30
N VAL A 170 -3.91 -5.47 28.24
CA VAL A 170 -3.71 -6.22 27.00
C VAL A 170 -4.94 -7.09 26.77
N PHE A 171 -5.60 -6.91 25.63
CA PHE A 171 -6.75 -7.71 25.21
C PHE A 171 -6.31 -8.69 24.13
N LEU A 172 -6.81 -9.92 24.20
CA LEU A 172 -6.38 -11.04 23.35
C LEU A 172 -7.58 -11.64 22.63
N ILE A 173 -7.34 -12.14 21.41
CA ILE A 173 -8.18 -13.16 20.78
C ILE A 173 -7.51 -14.52 20.91
N ASN A 174 -8.33 -15.58 20.99
CA ASN A 174 -7.85 -16.96 21.06
C ASN A 174 -8.90 -17.95 20.52
N SER A 175 -8.62 -19.25 20.55
CA SER A 175 -9.55 -20.29 20.06
C SER A 175 -10.97 -20.28 20.70
N SER A 176 -11.13 -19.76 21.92
CA SER A 176 -12.44 -19.63 22.60
C SER A 176 -13.11 -18.28 22.38
N TYR A 177 -12.32 -17.26 22.05
CA TYR A 177 -12.73 -15.89 21.77
C TYR A 177 -12.07 -15.44 20.46
N PRO A 178 -12.55 -15.94 19.31
CA PRO A 178 -11.89 -15.75 18.02
C PRO A 178 -11.98 -14.31 17.52
N GLY A 179 -11.08 -13.97 16.60
CA GLY A 179 -11.12 -12.72 15.85
C GLY A 179 -10.55 -12.94 14.46
N THR A 180 -11.40 -13.41 13.56
CA THR A 180 -10.98 -13.88 12.22
C THR A 180 -10.36 -12.77 11.40
N GLU A 181 -11.05 -11.63 11.29
CA GLU A 181 -10.61 -10.44 10.57
C GLU A 181 -9.25 -9.97 11.08
N LEU A 182 -9.06 -9.89 12.40
CA LEU A 182 -7.78 -9.51 12.99
C LEU A 182 -6.67 -10.54 12.73
N ALA A 183 -6.95 -11.84 12.92
CA ALA A 183 -5.95 -12.88 12.70
C ALA A 183 -5.54 -12.97 11.22
N MET A 184 -6.51 -12.87 10.31
CA MET A 184 -6.28 -12.90 8.87
C MET A 184 -5.58 -11.63 8.38
N GLU A 185 -5.91 -10.45 8.92
CA GLU A 185 -5.20 -9.21 8.57
C GLU A 185 -3.76 -9.20 9.10
N ALA A 186 -3.53 -9.69 10.32
CA ALA A 186 -2.18 -9.87 10.85
C ALA A 186 -1.38 -10.88 10.00
N ALA A 187 -2.02 -11.93 9.51
CA ALA A 187 -1.42 -12.86 8.55
C ALA A 187 -1.08 -12.16 7.22
N SER A 188 -1.99 -11.35 6.68
CA SER A 188 -1.75 -10.52 5.48
C SER A 188 -0.55 -9.60 5.65
N ALA A 189 -0.45 -8.91 6.78
CA ALA A 189 0.62 -7.97 7.07
C ALA A 189 1.99 -8.65 7.06
N LEU A 190 2.09 -9.80 7.74
CA LEU A 190 3.33 -10.57 7.80
C LEU A 190 3.64 -11.28 6.47
N ALA A 191 2.62 -11.71 5.71
CA ALA A 191 2.80 -12.25 4.36
C ALA A 191 3.33 -11.18 3.41
N ALA A 192 2.73 -9.99 3.38
CA ALA A 192 3.21 -8.85 2.58
C ALA A 192 4.64 -8.46 2.97
N ALA A 193 4.93 -8.37 4.27
CA ALA A 193 6.28 -8.10 4.74
C ALA A 193 7.28 -9.20 4.34
N SER A 194 6.89 -10.48 4.37
CA SER A 194 7.77 -11.56 3.92
C SER A 194 8.21 -11.39 2.45
N ILE A 195 7.33 -10.84 1.60
CA ILE A 195 7.66 -10.52 0.21
C ILE A 195 8.57 -9.28 0.16
N ALA A 196 8.20 -8.20 0.85
CA ALA A 196 8.94 -6.93 0.83
C ALA A 196 10.39 -7.08 1.35
N PHE A 197 10.62 -7.92 2.35
CA PHE A 197 11.95 -8.16 2.94
C PHE A 197 12.71 -9.33 2.30
N LYS A 198 12.14 -10.05 1.34
CA LYS A 198 12.71 -11.31 0.82
C LYS A 198 14.16 -11.17 0.33
N SER A 199 14.48 -10.07 -0.35
CA SER A 199 15.81 -9.80 -0.90
C SER A 199 16.77 -9.17 0.11
N SER A 200 16.29 -8.23 0.92
CA SER A 200 17.11 -7.44 1.85
C SER A 200 17.36 -8.12 3.19
N ASN A 201 16.42 -8.95 3.66
CA ASN A 201 16.53 -9.68 4.92
C ASN A 201 15.77 -11.03 4.85
N PRO A 202 16.36 -12.05 4.18
CA PRO A 202 15.71 -13.35 4.00
C PRO A 202 15.34 -14.07 5.30
N SER A 203 16.13 -13.90 6.36
CA SER A 203 15.86 -14.49 7.67
C SER A 203 14.59 -13.90 8.30
N TYR A 204 14.48 -12.57 8.31
CA TYR A 204 13.29 -11.89 8.79
C TYR A 204 12.05 -12.24 7.94
N ALA A 205 12.21 -12.28 6.61
CA ALA A 205 11.14 -12.69 5.71
C ALA A 205 10.62 -14.10 6.03
N SER A 206 11.51 -15.04 6.33
CA SER A 206 11.13 -16.40 6.75
C SER A 206 10.37 -16.41 8.08
N THR A 207 10.78 -15.60 9.06
CA THR A 207 10.07 -15.44 10.33
C THR A 207 8.66 -14.89 10.12
N CYS A 208 8.53 -13.80 9.34
CA CYS A 208 7.23 -13.23 8.99
C CYS A 208 6.33 -14.27 8.31
N LEU A 209 6.85 -15.01 7.33
CA LEU A 209 6.07 -16.02 6.62
C LEU A 209 5.62 -17.17 7.54
N SER A 210 6.45 -17.59 8.49
CA SER A 210 6.08 -18.63 9.45
C SER A 210 4.91 -18.18 10.35
N HIS A 211 4.99 -16.97 10.90
CA HIS A 211 3.90 -16.42 11.72
C HIS A 211 2.65 -16.15 10.88
N ALA A 212 2.79 -15.68 9.63
CA ALA A 212 1.66 -15.47 8.72
C ALA A 212 0.86 -16.75 8.49
N LYS A 213 1.54 -17.89 8.29
CA LYS A 213 0.88 -19.20 8.12
C LYS A 213 0.14 -19.64 9.39
N ALA A 214 0.73 -19.46 10.56
CA ALA A 214 0.10 -19.80 11.84
C ALA A 214 -1.14 -18.95 12.11
N LEU A 215 -1.04 -17.62 11.93
CA LEU A 215 -2.14 -16.68 12.10
C LEU A 215 -3.29 -16.91 11.11
N HIS A 216 -2.97 -17.21 9.85
CA HIS A 216 -3.98 -17.60 8.87
C HIS A 216 -4.70 -18.88 9.29
N ASN A 217 -3.95 -19.89 9.73
CA ASN A 217 -4.55 -21.13 10.23
C ASN A 217 -5.45 -20.88 11.44
N PHE A 218 -5.05 -20.00 12.36
CA PHE A 218 -5.86 -19.59 13.50
C PHE A 218 -7.18 -18.94 13.04
N GLY A 219 -7.11 -17.88 12.23
CA GLY A 219 -8.29 -17.16 11.74
C GLY A 219 -9.23 -18.03 10.90
N ASN A 220 -8.67 -18.91 10.08
CA ASN A 220 -9.43 -19.83 9.24
C ASN A 220 -10.12 -20.96 10.04
N THR A 221 -9.47 -21.46 11.10
CA THR A 221 -9.97 -22.59 11.91
C THR A 221 -11.00 -22.15 12.94
N TYR A 222 -10.75 -21.03 13.63
CA TYR A 222 -11.61 -20.54 14.71
C TYR A 222 -12.28 -19.25 14.24
N GLN A 223 -13.44 -19.39 13.61
CA GLN A 223 -14.12 -18.25 13.00
C GLN A 223 -15.03 -17.50 13.97
N GLY A 224 -14.94 -16.18 13.95
CA GLY A 224 -15.81 -15.27 14.70
C GLY A 224 -15.23 -13.86 14.77
N SER A 225 -16.10 -12.88 14.96
CA SER A 225 -15.69 -11.48 14.93
C SER A 225 -14.89 -11.06 16.16
N TYR A 226 -13.80 -10.34 15.94
CA TYR A 226 -12.90 -9.92 17.01
C TYR A 226 -13.54 -8.90 17.96
N SER A 227 -14.44 -8.03 17.46
CA SER A 227 -15.10 -7.02 18.30
C SER A 227 -16.15 -7.62 19.24
N VAL A 228 -16.60 -8.85 18.97
CA VAL A 228 -17.41 -9.65 19.92
C VAL A 228 -16.53 -10.23 21.02
N SER A 229 -15.34 -10.73 20.66
CA SER A 229 -14.37 -11.31 21.59
C SER A 229 -13.68 -10.25 22.46
N VAL A 230 -13.48 -9.06 21.91
CA VAL A 230 -12.87 -7.89 22.55
C VAL A 230 -13.85 -6.72 22.46
N PRO A 231 -14.91 -6.70 23.30
CA PRO A 231 -15.92 -5.63 23.26
C PRO A 231 -15.33 -4.24 23.57
N GLN A 232 -14.14 -4.16 24.15
CA GLN A 232 -13.42 -2.89 24.36
C GLN A 232 -12.97 -2.24 23.05
N ALA A 233 -12.92 -2.98 21.94
CA ALA A 233 -12.59 -2.44 20.62
C ALA A 233 -13.82 -1.88 19.89
N SER A 234 -15.04 -2.31 20.25
CA SER A 234 -16.25 -2.07 19.42
C SER A 234 -16.71 -0.62 19.36
N ALA A 235 -16.23 0.25 20.25
CA ALA A 235 -16.51 1.69 20.18
C ALA A 235 -15.58 2.43 19.20
N PHE A 236 -14.51 1.78 18.74
CA PHE A 236 -13.42 2.40 17.97
C PHE A 236 -13.28 1.72 16.61
N TYR A 237 -12.96 0.43 16.63
CA TYR A 237 -12.82 -0.43 15.46
C TYR A 237 -13.77 -1.61 15.64
N ASN A 238 -15.05 -1.40 15.33
CA ASN A 238 -16.00 -2.50 15.28
C ASN A 238 -15.93 -3.18 13.90
N SER A 239 -16.04 -4.51 13.85
CA SER A 239 -16.30 -5.19 12.58
C SER A 239 -17.76 -4.93 12.16
N TYR A 240 -17.95 -4.06 11.19
CA TYR A 240 -19.27 -3.76 10.62
C TYR A 240 -19.54 -4.59 9.38
N SER A 241 -18.50 -4.90 8.60
CA SER A 241 -18.62 -5.66 7.35
C SER A 241 -18.54 -7.18 7.51
N GLY A 242 -18.23 -7.67 8.72
CA GLY A 242 -17.94 -9.08 8.98
C GLY A 242 -16.45 -9.39 8.82
N TYR A 243 -16.13 -10.67 8.54
CA TYR A 243 -14.75 -11.14 8.41
C TYR A 243 -14.49 -11.99 7.16
N THR A 244 -15.50 -12.15 6.31
CA THR A 244 -15.44 -13.09 5.17
C THR A 244 -14.57 -12.57 4.04
N ASP A 245 -14.44 -11.26 3.91
CA ASP A 245 -13.50 -10.63 3.00
C ASP A 245 -12.06 -10.76 3.50
N GLU A 246 -11.80 -10.68 4.81
CA GLU A 246 -10.46 -10.96 5.35
C GLU A 246 -10.06 -12.42 5.18
N LEU A 247 -11.02 -13.36 5.20
CA LEU A 247 -10.74 -14.76 4.86
C LEU A 247 -10.18 -14.91 3.44
N VAL A 248 -10.70 -14.13 2.48
CA VAL A 248 -10.15 -14.05 1.12
C VAL A 248 -8.81 -13.33 1.14
N TRP A 249 -8.76 -12.15 1.74
CA TRP A 249 -7.59 -11.27 1.80
C TRP A 249 -6.35 -11.98 2.34
N GLY A 250 -6.45 -12.59 3.52
CA GLY A 250 -5.36 -13.34 4.15
C GLY A 250 -4.91 -14.54 3.33
N SER A 251 -5.85 -15.22 2.66
CA SER A 251 -5.54 -16.35 1.78
C SER A 251 -4.82 -15.89 0.50
N VAL A 252 -5.25 -14.79 -0.11
CA VAL A 252 -4.60 -14.21 -1.30
C VAL A 252 -3.17 -13.77 -0.96
N TRP A 253 -2.95 -13.12 0.17
CA TRP A 253 -1.61 -12.70 0.60
C TRP A 253 -0.68 -13.87 0.86
N LEU A 254 -1.16 -14.95 1.51
CA LEU A 254 -0.36 -16.15 1.66
C LEU A 254 -0.07 -16.84 0.32
N TYR A 255 -1.02 -16.87 -0.62
CA TYR A 255 -0.73 -17.35 -1.96
C TYR A 255 0.37 -16.52 -2.63
N LYS A 256 0.32 -15.18 -2.56
CA LYS A 256 1.39 -14.31 -3.09
C LYS A 256 2.75 -14.58 -2.44
N ALA A 257 2.78 -14.86 -1.14
CA ALA A 257 4.02 -15.10 -0.42
C ALA A 257 4.61 -16.51 -0.63
N THR A 258 3.76 -17.52 -0.85
CA THR A 258 4.16 -18.94 -0.89
C THR A 258 4.14 -19.59 -2.27
N GLY A 259 3.26 -19.13 -3.16
CA GLY A 259 2.93 -19.83 -4.41
C GLY A 259 2.11 -21.11 -4.22
N ASP A 260 1.68 -21.44 -2.99
CA ASP A 260 0.90 -22.64 -2.71
C ASP A 260 -0.56 -22.47 -3.15
N SER A 261 -0.93 -23.18 -4.21
CA SER A 261 -2.27 -23.14 -4.83
C SER A 261 -3.44 -23.46 -3.89
N SER A 262 -3.20 -24.11 -2.75
CA SER A 262 -4.23 -24.36 -1.75
C SER A 262 -4.80 -23.06 -1.17
N TYR A 263 -3.96 -22.04 -0.98
CA TYR A 263 -4.40 -20.73 -0.51
C TYR A 263 -5.22 -19.98 -1.57
N LEU A 264 -4.84 -20.06 -2.85
CA LEU A 264 -5.64 -19.48 -3.93
C LEU A 264 -7.01 -20.16 -4.01
N THR A 265 -7.04 -21.50 -3.96
CA THR A 265 -8.28 -22.27 -3.98
C THR A 265 -9.20 -21.88 -2.82
N LEU A 266 -8.63 -21.72 -1.62
CA LEU A 266 -9.36 -21.30 -0.43
C LEU A 266 -9.92 -19.87 -0.58
N ALA A 267 -9.11 -18.94 -1.09
CA ALA A 267 -9.51 -17.56 -1.36
C ALA A 267 -10.70 -17.51 -2.35
N GLU A 268 -10.60 -18.20 -3.48
CA GLU A 268 -11.67 -18.22 -4.48
C GLU A 268 -12.96 -18.87 -3.93
N ASN A 269 -12.82 -19.94 -3.14
CA ASN A 269 -13.96 -20.59 -2.50
C ASN A 269 -14.69 -19.66 -1.51
N TYR A 270 -13.96 -18.97 -0.63
CA TYR A 270 -14.57 -18.00 0.29
C TYR A 270 -15.18 -16.80 -0.45
N TYR A 271 -14.49 -16.32 -1.48
CA TYR A 271 -14.96 -15.19 -2.28
C TYR A 271 -16.33 -15.49 -2.92
N THR A 272 -16.46 -16.66 -3.56
CA THR A 272 -17.70 -17.09 -4.21
C THR A 272 -18.77 -17.44 -3.17
N THR A 273 -18.45 -18.22 -2.15
CA THR A 273 -19.45 -18.71 -1.18
C THR A 273 -20.07 -17.58 -0.36
N ASN A 274 -19.31 -16.51 -0.08
CA ASN A 274 -19.77 -15.39 0.73
C ASN A 274 -20.09 -14.12 -0.08
N ASN A 275 -20.11 -14.20 -1.42
CA ASN A 275 -20.40 -13.05 -2.29
C ASN A 275 -19.49 -11.83 -2.03
N VAL A 276 -18.22 -12.06 -1.66
CA VAL A 276 -17.29 -11.01 -1.20
C VAL A 276 -17.15 -9.89 -2.23
N GLY A 277 -17.03 -10.22 -3.51
CA GLY A 277 -16.91 -9.22 -4.57
C GLY A 277 -18.00 -8.15 -4.56
N TYR A 278 -19.25 -8.56 -4.33
CA TYR A 278 -20.39 -7.65 -4.32
C TYR A 278 -20.36 -6.67 -3.14
N ALA A 279 -19.81 -7.08 -1.98
CA ALA A 279 -19.67 -6.21 -0.81
C ALA A 279 -18.76 -5.00 -1.05
N GLY A 280 -17.80 -5.11 -1.98
CA GLY A 280 -16.89 -4.02 -2.35
C GLY A 280 -17.45 -3.04 -3.39
N THR A 281 -18.41 -3.47 -4.22
CA THR A 281 -18.83 -2.70 -5.43
C THR A 281 -19.46 -1.33 -5.15
N SER A 282 -20.02 -1.13 -3.96
CA SER A 282 -20.63 0.13 -3.53
C SER A 282 -20.14 0.56 -2.15
N ASN A 283 -18.89 0.26 -1.82
CA ASN A 283 -18.28 0.57 -0.53
C ASN A 283 -16.85 1.12 -0.71
N SER A 284 -16.18 1.39 0.40
CA SER A 284 -14.77 1.77 0.44
C SER A 284 -13.84 0.56 0.42
N PHE A 285 -12.54 0.87 0.40
CA PHE A 285 -11.47 -0.05 0.73
C PHE A 285 -10.72 0.51 1.93
N ASP A 286 -10.78 -0.20 3.05
CA ASP A 286 -10.19 0.19 4.34
C ASP A 286 -10.01 -1.05 5.25
N TRP A 287 -9.71 -0.82 6.53
CA TRP A 287 -9.47 -1.86 7.53
C TRP A 287 -10.68 -2.73 7.89
N ASP A 288 -11.90 -2.28 7.60
CA ASP A 288 -13.15 -3.04 7.84
C ASP A 288 -13.64 -3.72 6.57
N GLN A 289 -13.21 -3.25 5.40
CA GLN A 289 -13.70 -3.75 4.12
C GLN A 289 -12.58 -3.92 3.08
N THR A 290 -12.18 -5.17 2.86
CA THR A 290 -11.05 -5.56 2.00
C THR A 290 -11.48 -6.16 0.65
N ALA A 291 -12.78 -6.31 0.37
CA ALA A 291 -13.27 -6.99 -0.84
C ALA A 291 -12.74 -6.42 -2.16
N THR A 292 -12.65 -5.09 -2.29
CA THR A 292 -12.16 -4.46 -3.53
C THR A 292 -10.67 -4.75 -3.73
N GLY A 293 -9.87 -4.66 -2.67
CA GLY A 293 -8.45 -5.06 -2.70
C GLY A 293 -8.28 -6.54 -3.05
N SER A 294 -9.09 -7.42 -2.44
CA SER A 294 -9.13 -8.85 -2.75
C SER A 294 -9.48 -9.13 -4.20
N SER A 295 -10.50 -8.45 -4.74
CA SER A 295 -10.93 -8.57 -6.14
C SER A 295 -9.81 -8.16 -7.10
N LEU A 296 -9.11 -7.06 -6.81
CA LEU A 296 -8.00 -6.58 -7.63
C LEU A 296 -6.82 -7.56 -7.63
N LEU A 297 -6.43 -8.06 -6.46
CA LEU A 297 -5.35 -9.05 -6.36
C LEU A 297 -5.72 -10.35 -7.07
N LEU A 298 -6.94 -10.88 -6.86
CA LEU A 298 -7.41 -12.08 -7.54
C LEU A 298 -7.42 -11.92 -9.06
N TYR A 299 -7.87 -10.76 -9.57
CA TYR A 299 -7.79 -10.46 -10.99
C TYR A 299 -6.34 -10.48 -11.50
N LYS A 300 -5.42 -9.78 -10.83
CA LYS A 300 -4.00 -9.73 -11.24
C LYS A 300 -3.32 -11.11 -11.20
N LEU A 301 -3.76 -11.99 -10.29
CA LEU A 301 -3.20 -13.33 -10.12
C LEU A 301 -3.78 -14.38 -11.07
N THR A 302 -5.04 -14.23 -11.48
CA THR A 302 -5.77 -15.29 -12.22
C THR A 302 -6.22 -14.88 -13.61
N GLY A 303 -6.28 -13.58 -13.92
CA GLY A 303 -6.84 -13.05 -15.16
C GLY A 303 -8.34 -13.30 -15.35
N LYS A 304 -9.06 -13.83 -14.34
CA LYS A 304 -10.48 -14.16 -14.46
C LYS A 304 -11.34 -12.90 -14.57
N GLU A 305 -12.20 -12.87 -15.60
CA GLU A 305 -13.03 -11.71 -15.95
C GLU A 305 -14.00 -11.31 -14.84
N PHE A 306 -14.48 -12.26 -14.02
CA PHE A 306 -15.40 -11.93 -12.93
C PHE A 306 -14.77 -10.99 -11.88
N TYR A 307 -13.51 -11.23 -11.50
CA TYR A 307 -12.83 -10.35 -10.56
C TYR A 307 -12.58 -8.97 -11.16
N LYS A 308 -12.23 -8.93 -12.45
CA LYS A 308 -12.11 -7.67 -13.20
C LYS A 308 -13.43 -6.89 -13.20
N GLN A 309 -14.55 -7.58 -13.44
CA GLN A 309 -15.89 -6.98 -13.41
C GLN A 309 -16.19 -6.33 -12.06
N MET A 310 -15.83 -6.97 -10.94
CA MET A 310 -16.04 -6.39 -9.60
C MET A 310 -15.18 -5.13 -9.38
N VAL A 311 -13.94 -5.12 -9.86
CA VAL A 311 -13.07 -3.93 -9.81
C VAL A 311 -13.63 -2.81 -10.69
N ASP A 312 -14.05 -3.11 -11.93
CA ASP A 312 -14.65 -2.13 -12.84
C ASP A 312 -15.93 -1.52 -12.27
N GLN A 313 -16.79 -2.34 -11.65
CA GLN A 313 -18.00 -1.86 -10.98
C GLN A 313 -17.67 -0.93 -9.82
N THR A 314 -16.69 -1.30 -8.99
CA THR A 314 -16.25 -0.44 -7.87
C THR A 314 -15.69 0.89 -8.38
N LEU A 315 -14.77 0.88 -9.34
CA LEU A 315 -14.20 2.12 -9.88
C LEU A 315 -15.23 2.96 -10.63
N SER A 316 -16.25 2.34 -11.24
CA SER A 316 -17.38 3.06 -11.83
C SER A 316 -18.25 3.71 -10.75
N TYR A 317 -18.53 3.01 -9.65
CA TYR A 317 -19.23 3.56 -8.49
C TYR A 317 -18.48 4.78 -7.90
N TRP A 318 -17.15 4.69 -7.82
CA TRP A 318 -16.29 5.75 -7.32
C TRP A 318 -16.04 6.90 -8.31
N SER A 319 -16.39 6.75 -9.58
CA SER A 319 -16.18 7.78 -10.61
C SER A 319 -17.18 8.94 -10.50
N LYS A 320 -16.84 10.11 -11.05
CA LYS A 320 -17.75 11.26 -11.10
C LYS A 320 -19.01 10.92 -11.92
N GLY A 321 -20.18 11.06 -11.29
CA GLY A 321 -21.46 10.63 -11.88
C GLY A 321 -21.81 9.16 -11.60
N GLY A 322 -20.97 8.44 -10.87
CA GLY A 322 -21.26 7.12 -10.30
C GLY A 322 -22.16 7.22 -9.07
N GLY A 323 -21.91 6.37 -8.07
CA GLY A 323 -22.74 6.28 -6.87
C GLY A 323 -22.21 7.05 -5.66
N ILE A 324 -21.05 7.72 -5.78
CA ILE A 324 -20.44 8.50 -4.71
C ILE A 324 -20.72 10.00 -4.87
N THR A 325 -20.96 10.66 -3.73
CA THR A 325 -21.00 12.12 -3.65
C THR A 325 -19.63 12.70 -3.92
N TYR A 326 -19.56 13.66 -4.84
CA TYR A 326 -18.37 14.47 -5.03
C TYR A 326 -18.55 15.83 -4.38
N THR A 327 -17.56 16.27 -3.61
CA THR A 327 -17.52 17.66 -3.14
C THR A 327 -17.40 18.62 -4.33
N PRO A 328 -17.78 19.90 -4.18
CA PRO A 328 -17.59 20.90 -5.23
C PRO A 328 -16.15 20.97 -5.77
N GLY A 329 -15.14 20.83 -4.92
CA GLY A 329 -13.71 20.80 -5.26
C GLY A 329 -13.22 19.47 -5.86
N GLY A 330 -14.01 18.40 -5.76
CA GLY A 330 -13.79 17.16 -6.49
C GLY A 330 -13.25 15.97 -5.69
N LEU A 331 -13.38 15.97 -4.36
CA LEU A 331 -13.12 14.79 -3.53
C LEU A 331 -14.24 13.78 -3.68
N ALA A 332 -13.90 12.51 -3.89
CA ALA A 332 -14.82 11.38 -3.81
C ALA A 332 -15.18 11.13 -2.33
N TRP A 333 -16.29 11.70 -1.88
CA TRP A 333 -16.71 11.75 -0.49
C TRP A 333 -17.73 10.64 -0.22
N ILE A 334 -17.26 9.50 0.27
CA ILE A 334 -18.15 8.36 0.53
C ILE A 334 -18.90 8.48 1.87
N ARG A 335 -18.27 9.05 2.91
CA ARG A 335 -18.86 9.29 4.24
C ARG A 335 -18.06 10.30 5.06
N GLU A 336 -18.65 10.74 6.17
CA GLU A 336 -18.24 11.88 6.99
C GLU A 336 -16.92 11.71 7.75
N TRP A 337 -16.68 10.54 8.34
CA TRP A 337 -15.48 10.35 9.15
C TRP A 337 -14.28 9.97 8.29
N GLY A 338 -13.34 10.91 8.16
CA GLY A 338 -12.08 10.73 7.45
C GLY A 338 -12.21 10.52 5.92
N PRO A 339 -13.02 11.28 5.17
CA PRO A 339 -13.23 11.06 3.73
C PRO A 339 -11.93 10.98 2.91
N CYS A 340 -10.88 11.70 3.30
CA CYS A 340 -9.57 11.64 2.64
C CYS A 340 -8.93 10.24 2.69
N ARG A 341 -9.13 9.46 3.76
CA ARG A 341 -8.57 8.10 3.88
C ARG A 341 -9.10 7.16 2.81
N TYR A 342 -10.40 7.23 2.55
CA TYR A 342 -11.04 6.34 1.58
C TYR A 342 -10.70 6.77 0.16
N ALA A 343 -10.71 8.09 -0.11
CA ALA A 343 -10.31 8.61 -1.40
C ALA A 343 -8.87 8.19 -1.75
N MET A 344 -7.94 8.27 -0.78
CA MET A 344 -6.55 7.87 -1.02
C MET A 344 -6.35 6.36 -1.09
N SER A 345 -7.09 5.56 -0.33
CA SER A 345 -7.04 4.10 -0.41
C SER A 345 -7.60 3.59 -1.74
N MET A 346 -8.70 4.19 -2.22
CA MET A 346 -9.23 3.88 -3.55
C MET A 346 -8.34 4.41 -4.68
N ALA A 347 -7.72 5.59 -4.50
CA ALA A 347 -6.73 6.11 -5.46
C ALA A 347 -5.55 5.15 -5.62
N PHE A 348 -5.07 4.55 -4.52
CA PHE A 348 -4.04 3.52 -4.59
C PHE A 348 -4.52 2.27 -5.36
N LEU A 349 -5.73 1.75 -5.10
CA LEU A 349 -6.24 0.64 -5.90
C LEU A 349 -6.34 1.00 -7.39
N ALA A 350 -6.71 2.24 -7.69
CA ALA A 350 -6.78 2.74 -9.05
C ALA A 350 -5.39 2.86 -9.71
N THR A 351 -4.32 3.16 -8.97
CA THR A 351 -2.94 3.09 -9.48
C THR A 351 -2.47 1.67 -9.73
N VAL A 352 -2.85 0.71 -8.89
CA VAL A 352 -2.54 -0.72 -9.11
C VAL A 352 -3.32 -1.29 -10.29
N TYR A 353 -4.57 -0.85 -10.50
CA TYR A 353 -5.38 -1.28 -11.65
C TYR A 353 -4.80 -0.78 -12.98
N GLY A 354 -4.48 0.52 -13.05
CA GLY A 354 -3.62 1.09 -14.09
C GLY A 354 -4.28 1.36 -15.46
N THR A 355 -5.61 1.48 -15.53
CA THR A 355 -6.26 1.99 -16.75
C THR A 355 -6.14 3.51 -16.81
N ASP A 356 -6.24 4.12 -18.00
CA ASP A 356 -6.16 5.59 -18.14
C ASP A 356 -7.18 6.31 -17.25
N SER A 357 -8.42 5.79 -17.16
CA SER A 357 -9.47 6.36 -16.32
C SER A 357 -9.18 6.18 -14.82
N SER A 358 -8.64 5.02 -14.40
CA SER A 358 -8.31 4.78 -12.99
C SER A 358 -7.12 5.63 -12.54
N LEU A 359 -6.10 5.77 -13.40
CA LEU A 359 -4.95 6.65 -13.14
C LEU A 359 -5.36 8.12 -13.09
N GLN A 360 -6.27 8.55 -13.96
CA GLN A 360 -6.82 9.90 -13.91
C GLN A 360 -7.63 10.13 -12.63
N PHE A 361 -8.42 9.15 -12.17
CA PHE A 361 -9.09 9.21 -10.88
C PHE A 361 -8.07 9.38 -9.73
N ALA A 362 -7.03 8.54 -9.69
CA ALA A 362 -6.01 8.59 -8.64
C ALA A 362 -5.29 9.95 -8.60
N GLN A 363 -4.84 10.45 -9.75
CA GLN A 363 -4.21 11.77 -9.86
C GLN A 363 -5.16 12.87 -9.37
N ASN A 364 -6.43 12.77 -9.74
CA ASN A 364 -7.44 13.75 -9.35
C ASN A 364 -7.69 13.80 -7.84
N GLN A 365 -7.67 12.65 -7.16
CA GLN A 365 -7.83 12.58 -5.71
C GLN A 365 -6.55 13.03 -4.99
N LEU A 366 -5.37 12.63 -5.49
CA LEU A 366 -4.09 13.10 -4.95
C LEU A 366 -3.97 14.62 -5.02
N SER A 367 -4.21 15.22 -6.18
CA SER A 367 -4.19 16.67 -6.35
C SER A 367 -5.25 17.40 -5.51
N TYR A 368 -6.35 16.73 -5.16
CA TYR A 368 -7.31 17.31 -4.21
C TYR A 368 -6.69 17.38 -2.80
N VAL A 369 -6.18 16.26 -2.27
CA VAL A 369 -5.68 16.21 -0.88
C VAL A 369 -4.43 17.05 -0.67
N LEU A 370 -3.62 17.26 -1.72
CA LEU A 370 -2.46 18.16 -1.69
C LEU A 370 -2.84 19.65 -1.81
N GLY A 371 -4.12 19.96 -2.06
CA GLY A 371 -4.63 21.32 -2.17
C GLY A 371 -4.47 21.98 -3.54
N ASP A 372 -3.97 21.27 -4.56
CA ASP A 372 -3.80 21.81 -5.91
C ASP A 372 -5.12 22.26 -6.54
N LYS A 373 -6.24 21.66 -6.10
CA LYS A 373 -7.59 21.94 -6.63
C LYS A 373 -8.35 23.02 -5.89
N THR A 374 -8.15 23.14 -4.59
CA THR A 374 -8.98 23.98 -3.71
C THR A 374 -8.20 25.09 -3.02
N GLY A 375 -6.86 25.02 -3.04
CA GLY A 375 -5.98 25.85 -2.21
C GLY A 375 -5.97 25.42 -0.74
N GLN A 376 -6.71 24.38 -0.34
CA GLN A 376 -6.67 23.77 1.00
C GLN A 376 -5.97 22.42 0.89
N SER A 377 -4.75 22.34 1.43
CA SER A 377 -4.09 21.06 1.63
C SER A 377 -4.69 20.36 2.85
N PHE A 378 -4.89 19.05 2.76
CA PHE A 378 -5.26 18.19 3.87
C PHE A 378 -4.05 17.39 4.39
N VAL A 379 -2.84 17.74 3.93
CA VAL A 379 -1.59 17.14 4.38
C VAL A 379 -0.78 18.18 5.15
N VAL A 380 -0.48 17.87 6.41
CA VAL A 380 0.24 18.76 7.31
C VAL A 380 1.63 19.10 6.74
N GLY A 381 1.92 20.40 6.60
CA GLY A 381 3.20 20.92 6.11
C GLY A 381 3.34 21.04 4.59
N LEU A 382 2.28 20.76 3.82
CA LEU A 382 2.30 20.82 2.35
C LEU A 382 1.41 21.96 1.85
N GLY A 383 1.94 22.82 0.97
CA GLY A 383 1.23 24.01 0.49
C GLY A 383 1.27 25.18 1.47
N SER A 384 0.64 26.30 1.13
CA SER A 384 0.59 27.50 2.00
C SER A 384 -0.54 27.49 3.01
N ASN A 385 -1.57 26.67 2.77
CA ASN A 385 -2.74 26.52 3.64
C ASN A 385 -2.94 25.04 3.93
N HIS A 386 -2.33 24.59 5.03
CA HIS A 386 -2.35 23.22 5.51
C HIS A 386 -2.76 23.19 6.99
N PRO A 387 -3.18 22.04 7.52
CA PRO A 387 -3.50 21.91 8.94
C PRO A 387 -2.25 22.15 9.78
N ILE A 388 -2.39 22.89 10.87
CA ILE A 388 -1.37 23.07 11.90
C ILE A 388 -1.84 22.52 13.25
N ASN A 389 -3.14 22.22 13.38
CA ASN A 389 -3.79 21.71 14.59
C ASN A 389 -4.46 20.34 14.39
N PRO A 390 -3.80 19.33 13.79
CA PRO A 390 -4.37 17.98 13.74
C PRO A 390 -4.67 17.46 15.16
N HIS A 391 -5.72 16.66 15.29
CA HIS A 391 -6.11 15.96 16.52
C HIS A 391 -5.08 14.90 16.87
N HIS A 392 -3.97 15.33 17.50
CA HIS A 392 -2.82 14.48 17.74
C HIS A 392 -2.04 14.89 18.99
N ARG A 393 -2.16 14.09 20.07
CA ARG A 393 -1.67 14.46 21.40
C ARG A 393 -0.15 14.64 21.47
N ALA A 394 0.62 13.82 20.75
CA ALA A 394 2.08 13.94 20.76
C ALA A 394 2.57 15.23 20.07
N ALA A 395 1.92 15.65 18.98
CA ALA A 395 2.27 16.87 18.26
C ALA A 395 1.74 18.13 18.98
N HIS A 396 0.56 18.02 19.59
CA HIS A 396 0.05 19.07 20.46
C HIS A 396 0.95 19.31 21.66
N HIS A 397 1.36 18.21 22.32
CA HIS A 397 2.24 18.21 23.46
C HIS A 397 1.74 19.07 24.63
N SER A 398 0.44 18.92 24.97
CA SER A 398 -0.12 19.55 26.19
C SER A 398 0.55 19.00 27.43
N THR A 399 1.10 19.88 28.27
CA THR A 399 1.59 19.50 29.60
C THR A 399 0.56 19.75 30.70
N THR A 400 -0.66 20.18 30.33
CA THR A 400 -1.72 20.62 31.24
C THR A 400 -2.96 19.75 31.20
N ASN A 401 -2.95 18.65 30.42
CA ASN A 401 -4.10 17.77 30.22
C ASN A 401 -5.33 18.52 29.68
N ASP A 402 -5.12 19.51 28.81
CA ASP A 402 -6.16 20.37 28.24
C ASP A 402 -5.97 20.48 26.72
N ILE A 403 -7.02 20.10 25.97
CA ILE A 403 -7.03 20.20 24.51
C ILE A 403 -7.00 21.64 24.02
N ASN A 404 -7.26 22.64 24.85
CA ASN A 404 -7.20 24.04 24.44
C ASN A 404 -5.88 24.73 24.81
N ASN A 405 -4.97 24.01 25.49
CA ASN A 405 -3.74 24.59 26.01
C ASN A 405 -2.49 23.71 25.73
N PRO A 406 -1.54 24.21 24.92
CA PRO A 406 -1.56 25.48 24.18
C PRO A 406 -2.66 25.54 23.08
N VAL A 407 -2.91 26.73 22.53
CA VAL A 407 -3.90 26.91 21.45
C VAL A 407 -3.49 26.13 20.21
N ASN A 408 -2.24 26.31 19.77
CA ASN A 408 -1.70 25.60 18.62
C ASN A 408 -0.87 24.40 19.05
N ASN A 409 -0.78 23.39 18.19
CA ASN A 409 0.19 22.32 18.36
C ASN A 409 1.60 22.89 18.45
N LEU A 410 2.38 22.42 19.43
CA LEU A 410 3.77 22.85 19.60
C LEU A 410 4.67 22.33 18.48
N TYR A 411 4.32 21.18 17.88
CA TYR A 411 5.09 20.53 16.84
C TYR A 411 4.26 20.30 15.58
N MET A 412 4.88 20.55 14.43
CA MET A 412 4.28 20.26 13.12
C MET A 412 4.38 18.76 12.83
N LEU A 413 3.26 18.13 12.52
CA LEU A 413 3.17 16.71 12.21
C LEU A 413 3.30 16.46 10.69
N TYR A 414 4.44 16.82 10.12
CA TYR A 414 4.68 16.77 8.67
C TYR A 414 4.23 15.45 8.02
N GLY A 415 3.52 15.56 6.89
CA GLY A 415 3.09 14.43 6.08
C GLY A 415 1.86 13.67 6.59
N ALA A 416 1.26 14.09 7.71
CA ALA A 416 0.01 13.51 8.18
C ALA A 416 -1.17 13.95 7.31
N LEU A 417 -1.98 13.00 6.85
CA LEU A 417 -3.24 13.26 6.18
C LEU A 417 -4.35 13.39 7.23
N VAL A 418 -4.97 14.56 7.33
CA VAL A 418 -6.14 14.75 8.21
C VAL A 418 -7.39 14.13 7.58
N GLY A 419 -8.43 13.93 8.38
CA GLY A 419 -9.69 13.32 7.96
C GLY A 419 -10.31 13.99 6.74
N GLY A 420 -10.27 15.32 6.67
CA GLY A 420 -10.68 16.08 5.51
C GLY A 420 -11.99 16.86 5.71
N PRO A 421 -12.57 17.38 4.62
CA PRO A 421 -13.68 18.33 4.71
C PRO A 421 -15.05 17.66 4.83
N GLY A 422 -16.07 18.48 5.07
CA GLY A 422 -17.47 18.10 4.82
C GLY A 422 -17.73 17.85 3.32
N SER A 423 -18.91 17.33 3.00
CA SER A 423 -19.32 17.05 1.61
C SER A 423 -19.41 18.30 0.72
N ASP A 424 -19.35 19.49 1.32
CA ASP A 424 -19.39 20.82 0.71
C ASP A 424 -18.02 21.52 0.68
N ASP A 425 -16.92 20.77 0.87
CA ASP A 425 -15.54 21.26 1.05
C ASP A 425 -15.29 22.07 2.34
N SER A 426 -16.27 22.16 3.26
CA SER A 426 -16.08 22.90 4.51
C SER A 426 -15.04 22.22 5.41
N TYR A 427 -13.98 22.94 5.73
CA TYR A 427 -12.92 22.50 6.63
C TYR A 427 -12.47 23.66 7.52
N VAL A 428 -12.29 23.35 8.80
CA VAL A 428 -11.71 24.26 9.79
C VAL A 428 -10.63 23.46 10.50
N ASP A 429 -9.44 24.04 10.60
CA ASP A 429 -8.33 23.44 11.34
C ASP A 429 -8.54 23.56 12.86
N ASP A 430 -9.53 22.81 13.36
CA ASP A 430 -9.89 22.71 14.78
C ASP A 430 -9.53 21.32 15.31
N ARG A 431 -8.58 21.30 16.24
CA ARG A 431 -8.14 20.09 16.93
C ARG A 431 -9.25 19.37 17.70
N SER A 432 -10.31 20.07 18.12
CA SER A 432 -11.44 19.43 18.81
C SER A 432 -12.39 18.72 17.85
N ASP A 433 -12.32 19.01 16.55
CA ASP A 433 -13.08 18.32 15.50
C ASP A 433 -12.31 17.08 15.03
N TYR A 434 -12.32 16.02 15.84
CA TYR A 434 -11.67 14.76 15.48
C TYR A 434 -12.27 14.11 14.21
N THR A 435 -13.49 14.45 13.79
CA THR A 435 -14.06 13.93 12.54
C THR A 435 -13.27 14.43 11.32
N LYS A 436 -12.87 15.71 11.31
CA LYS A 436 -12.18 16.35 10.19
C LYS A 436 -10.67 16.49 10.38
N ASN A 437 -10.20 16.64 11.62
CA ASN A 437 -8.81 16.94 11.97
C ASN A 437 -8.02 15.75 12.52
N GLU A 438 -8.63 14.58 12.72
CA GLU A 438 -7.90 13.36 13.08
C GLU A 438 -6.97 12.91 11.96
N VAL A 439 -5.85 12.36 12.38
CA VAL A 439 -4.87 11.67 11.53
C VAL A 439 -4.83 10.24 12.03
N ALA A 440 -4.53 9.24 11.20
CA ALA A 440 -4.37 7.87 11.64
C ALA A 440 -3.47 7.05 10.71
N LEU A 441 -3.06 5.87 11.18
CA LEU A 441 -2.17 4.98 10.43
C LEU A 441 -2.79 4.60 9.08
N ASP A 442 -4.07 4.24 9.08
CA ASP A 442 -4.82 3.85 7.90
C ASP A 442 -5.07 5.03 6.95
N TYR A 443 -5.12 6.27 7.45
CA TYR A 443 -5.32 7.47 6.63
C TYR A 443 -4.12 7.67 5.70
N ASN A 444 -2.92 7.50 6.26
CA ASN A 444 -1.68 7.61 5.50
C ASN A 444 -1.39 6.38 4.62
N ALA A 445 -2.04 5.23 4.83
CA ALA A 445 -1.68 3.98 4.15
C ALA A 445 -1.92 4.05 2.63
N GLY A 446 -3.15 4.40 2.23
CA GLY A 446 -3.50 4.62 0.83
C GLY A 446 -2.82 5.85 0.22
N PHE A 447 -2.57 6.88 1.05
CA PHE A 447 -1.87 8.08 0.63
C PHE A 447 -0.42 7.80 0.25
N VAL A 448 0.32 7.08 1.09
CA VAL A 448 1.68 6.63 0.79
C VAL A 448 1.72 5.74 -0.43
N GLY A 449 0.73 4.84 -0.61
CA GLY A 449 0.65 4.00 -1.80
C GLY A 449 0.47 4.80 -3.09
N THR A 450 -0.47 5.74 -3.07
CA THR A 450 -0.72 6.63 -4.21
C THR A 450 0.49 7.52 -4.51
N LEU A 451 1.10 8.12 -3.48
CA LEU A 451 2.34 8.89 -3.65
C LEU A 451 3.47 8.03 -4.19
N SER A 452 3.61 6.77 -3.77
CA SER A 452 4.67 5.88 -4.27
C SER A 452 4.55 5.62 -5.77
N TYR A 453 3.33 5.63 -6.34
CA TYR A 453 3.14 5.58 -7.79
C TYR A 453 3.56 6.88 -8.49
N PHE A 454 3.15 8.03 -7.94
CA PHE A 454 3.41 9.35 -8.54
C PHE A 454 4.80 9.91 -8.21
N ALA A 455 5.52 9.32 -7.26
CA ALA A 455 6.84 9.75 -6.90
C ALA A 455 7.89 9.17 -7.86
N LYS A 456 8.54 10.04 -8.63
CA LYS A 456 9.51 9.62 -9.65
C LYS A 456 10.76 10.47 -9.51
N GLY A 457 11.70 10.00 -8.70
CA GLY A 457 12.98 10.69 -8.49
C GLY A 457 13.64 11.08 -9.81
N SER A 458 14.50 12.12 -9.78
CA SER A 458 15.19 12.68 -10.96
C SER A 458 15.98 11.66 -11.81
N SER A 459 16.14 10.43 -11.34
CA SER A 459 16.75 9.31 -12.07
C SER A 459 15.82 8.63 -13.08
N SER A 460 14.52 8.97 -13.11
CA SER A 460 13.54 8.32 -13.99
C SER A 460 13.00 9.26 -15.06
N SER A 461 13.89 9.99 -15.75
CA SER A 461 13.61 10.31 -17.15
C SER A 461 13.59 9.00 -17.92
N THR A 462 12.40 8.39 -17.93
CA THR A 462 12.09 7.15 -18.61
C THR A 462 12.25 7.41 -20.10
N THR A 463 13.49 7.27 -20.60
CA THR A 463 13.73 7.23 -22.04
C THR A 463 13.25 5.86 -22.51
N THR A 464 11.99 5.77 -22.90
CA THR A 464 11.51 4.63 -23.68
C THR A 464 12.37 4.57 -24.94
N THR A 465 13.32 3.63 -24.98
CA THR A 465 14.14 3.42 -26.16
C THR A 465 13.32 2.57 -27.12
N SER A 466 12.58 3.26 -28.01
CA SER A 466 11.88 2.63 -29.12
C SER A 466 12.78 2.69 -30.35
N THR A 467 13.26 1.54 -30.80
CA THR A 467 13.97 1.43 -32.09
C THR A 467 13.01 0.90 -33.15
N THR A 468 12.68 1.74 -34.13
CA THR A 468 11.95 1.35 -35.34
C THR A 468 12.90 1.44 -36.53
N THR A 469 13.09 0.34 -37.25
CA THR A 469 13.94 0.31 -38.45
C THR A 469 13.09 -0.02 -39.67
N SER A 470 13.04 0.89 -40.64
CA SER A 470 12.28 0.76 -41.90
C SER A 470 13.17 0.42 -43.11
N ASN A 471 14.49 0.32 -42.93
CA ASN A 471 15.44 0.16 -44.04
C ASN A 471 16.15 -1.20 -43.96
N PRO A 472 16.34 -1.94 -45.07
CA PRO A 472 16.90 -3.28 -45.04
C PRO A 472 18.40 -3.21 -44.73
N THR A 473 18.72 -3.33 -43.45
CA THR A 473 20.06 -3.70 -42.99
C THR A 473 19.94 -5.11 -42.42
N SER A 474 20.95 -5.95 -42.63
CA SER A 474 20.87 -7.39 -42.33
C SER A 474 20.65 -7.72 -40.85
N THR A 475 20.90 -6.76 -39.95
CA THR A 475 20.81 -6.93 -38.50
C THR A 475 20.30 -5.66 -37.82
N THR A 476 19.35 -5.80 -36.89
CA THR A 476 18.90 -4.76 -35.97
C THR A 476 19.35 -5.15 -34.56
N SER A 477 20.16 -4.31 -33.92
CA SER A 477 20.64 -4.53 -32.56
C SER A 477 20.23 -3.38 -31.66
N THR A 478 19.54 -3.68 -30.56
CA THR A 478 19.20 -2.74 -29.49
C THR A 478 19.98 -3.12 -28.24
N THR A 479 20.89 -2.25 -27.80
CA THR A 479 21.66 -2.44 -26.56
C THR A 479 21.36 -1.32 -25.58
N THR A 480 20.88 -1.67 -24.39
CA THR A 480 20.58 -0.71 -23.32
C THR A 480 21.50 -0.99 -22.13
N SER A 481 22.39 -0.04 -21.81
CA SER A 481 23.34 -0.12 -20.70
C SER A 481 22.90 0.65 -19.45
N ASN A 482 21.92 1.54 -19.58
CA ASN A 482 21.40 2.37 -18.49
C ASN A 482 20.09 1.78 -17.95
N PRO A 483 19.76 1.91 -16.65
CA PRO A 483 18.51 1.40 -16.11
C PRO A 483 17.34 2.05 -16.86
N THR A 484 16.66 1.24 -17.66
CA THR A 484 15.47 1.64 -18.41
C THR A 484 14.38 0.65 -18.02
N PRO A 485 13.21 1.06 -17.52
CA PRO A 485 12.19 0.12 -17.07
C PRO A 485 11.59 -0.69 -18.21
N THR A 486 11.55 -0.15 -19.43
CA THR A 486 10.97 -0.81 -20.61
C THR A 486 11.84 -0.62 -21.86
N THR A 487 12.18 -1.72 -22.54
CA THR A 487 12.80 -1.69 -23.88
C THR A 487 11.85 -2.33 -24.89
N SER A 488 11.56 -1.59 -25.98
CA SER A 488 10.66 -2.04 -27.04
C SER A 488 11.36 -1.99 -28.39
N THR A 489 11.45 -3.15 -29.06
CA THR A 489 12.03 -3.27 -30.40
C THR A 489 10.96 -3.74 -31.37
N THR A 490 10.74 -2.98 -32.45
CA THR A 490 9.77 -3.31 -33.49
C THR A 490 10.44 -3.38 -34.85
N THR A 491 10.36 -4.53 -35.52
CA THR A 491 10.93 -4.75 -36.86
C THR A 491 9.87 -5.24 -37.84
N SER A 492 9.82 -4.60 -39.03
CA SER A 492 8.82 -4.89 -40.06
C SER A 492 9.33 -5.78 -41.21
N ASN A 493 10.64 -5.81 -41.44
CA ASN A 493 11.29 -6.49 -42.56
C ASN A 493 12.15 -7.69 -42.10
N PRO A 494 12.49 -8.63 -43.01
CA PRO A 494 13.31 -9.79 -42.68
C PRO A 494 14.72 -9.40 -42.28
N THR A 495 14.93 -9.35 -40.97
CA THR A 495 16.16 -8.92 -40.31
C THR A 495 16.38 -9.77 -39.06
N SER A 496 17.63 -10.09 -38.73
CA SER A 496 17.95 -10.70 -37.43
C SER A 496 17.86 -9.63 -36.34
N THR A 497 17.06 -9.88 -35.31
CA THR A 497 16.82 -8.91 -34.22
C THR A 497 17.54 -9.38 -32.95
N SER A 498 18.41 -8.53 -32.41
CA SER A 498 19.11 -8.78 -31.14
C SER A 498 18.81 -7.69 -30.13
N THR A 499 18.30 -8.06 -28.96
CA THR A 499 18.06 -7.14 -27.85
C THR A 499 18.89 -7.57 -26.66
N THR A 500 19.75 -6.69 -26.16
CA THR A 500 20.61 -6.96 -24.99
C THR A 500 20.36 -5.91 -23.92
N THR A 501 20.02 -6.34 -22.71
CA THR A 501 19.87 -5.46 -21.54
C THR A 501 20.75 -5.93 -20.39
N SER A 502 21.43 -4.98 -19.73
CA SER A 502 22.31 -5.26 -18.58
C SER A 502 21.64 -5.04 -17.21
N ASN A 503 20.48 -4.38 -17.18
CA ASN A 503 19.78 -3.98 -15.96
C ASN A 503 18.34 -4.52 -15.92
N PRO A 504 17.66 -4.45 -14.76
CA PRO A 504 16.28 -4.89 -14.64
C PRO A 504 15.34 -4.07 -15.52
N THR A 505 14.77 -4.75 -16.52
CA THR A 505 13.97 -4.13 -17.58
C THR A 505 12.91 -5.11 -18.05
N SER A 506 11.68 -4.63 -18.27
CA SER A 506 10.66 -5.33 -19.04
C SER A 506 10.95 -5.19 -20.53
N THR A 507 11.12 -6.31 -21.24
CA THR A 507 11.49 -6.31 -22.66
C THR A 507 10.32 -6.78 -23.52
N SER A 508 9.94 -5.98 -24.52
CA SER A 508 8.94 -6.34 -25.52
C SER A 508 9.55 -6.30 -26.91
N THR A 509 9.43 -7.39 -27.66
CA THR A 509 9.89 -7.46 -29.06
C THR A 509 8.72 -7.87 -29.95
N THR A 510 8.38 -7.02 -30.93
CA THR A 510 7.32 -7.28 -31.91
C THR A 510 7.93 -7.33 -33.29
N THR A 511 7.77 -8.45 -34.00
CA THR A 511 8.42 -8.66 -35.29
C THR A 511 7.47 -9.28 -36.31
N SER A 512 7.41 -8.73 -37.53
CA SER A 512 6.51 -9.27 -38.56
C SER A 512 7.14 -10.28 -39.52
N ASN A 513 8.47 -10.32 -39.66
CA ASN A 513 9.12 -11.26 -40.58
C ASN A 513 10.59 -11.63 -40.28
N PRO A 514 11.08 -11.75 -39.03
CA PRO A 514 12.51 -11.90 -38.78
C PRO A 514 13.03 -13.31 -39.09
N THR A 515 14.33 -13.41 -39.40
CA THR A 515 15.01 -14.70 -39.59
C THR A 515 15.33 -15.37 -38.24
N THR A 516 15.75 -14.56 -37.26
CA THR A 516 16.13 -14.99 -35.90
C THR A 516 15.92 -13.85 -34.90
N THR A 517 15.42 -14.17 -33.70
CA THR A 517 15.30 -13.22 -32.58
C THR A 517 16.11 -13.73 -31.40
N THR A 518 17.06 -12.92 -30.93
CA THR A 518 17.87 -13.22 -29.75
C THR A 518 17.69 -12.16 -28.68
N THR A 519 17.29 -12.56 -27.48
CA THR A 519 17.14 -11.67 -26.33
C THR A 519 18.08 -12.14 -25.23
N THR A 520 19.01 -11.27 -24.83
CA THR A 520 19.98 -11.56 -23.76
C THR A 520 19.77 -10.56 -22.64
N THR A 521 19.41 -11.04 -21.45
CA THR A 521 19.06 -10.17 -20.32
C THR A 521 19.70 -10.68 -19.04
N SER A 522 20.42 -9.84 -18.32
CA SER A 522 21.07 -10.24 -17.06
C SER A 522 20.12 -10.29 -15.86
N ASN A 523 19.04 -9.47 -15.84
CA ASN A 523 18.14 -9.41 -14.68
C ASN A 523 16.70 -8.91 -14.96
N PRO A 524 15.97 -9.44 -15.96
CA PRO A 524 14.71 -8.83 -16.42
C PRO A 524 13.52 -9.00 -15.44
N THR A 525 12.58 -8.07 -15.48
CA THR A 525 11.30 -8.16 -14.74
C THR A 525 10.26 -9.00 -15.49
N SER A 526 10.26 -8.92 -16.83
CA SER A 526 9.42 -9.73 -17.73
C SER A 526 9.95 -9.67 -19.17
N THR A 527 9.74 -10.73 -19.98
CA THR A 527 10.08 -10.73 -21.42
C THR A 527 8.89 -11.23 -22.24
N SER A 528 8.48 -10.44 -23.24
CA SER A 528 7.43 -10.79 -24.19
C SER A 528 7.94 -10.68 -25.62
N THR A 529 7.67 -11.72 -26.42
CA THR A 529 7.98 -11.73 -27.85
C THR A 529 6.72 -12.08 -28.64
N THR A 530 6.35 -11.19 -29.57
CA THR A 530 5.22 -11.39 -30.48
C THR A 530 5.74 -11.50 -31.91
N THR A 531 5.47 -12.64 -32.55
CA THR A 531 5.91 -12.94 -33.93
C THR A 531 4.69 -13.32 -34.76
N SER A 532 4.54 -12.75 -35.96
CA SER A 532 3.45 -13.14 -36.88
C SER A 532 3.82 -14.28 -37.83
N ASN A 533 5.11 -14.60 -37.97
CA ASN A 533 5.64 -15.68 -38.81
C ASN A 533 6.61 -16.59 -38.03
N PRO A 534 6.88 -17.82 -38.52
CA PRO A 534 7.81 -18.76 -37.90
C PRO A 534 9.24 -18.19 -37.82
N THR A 535 9.76 -18.06 -36.61
CA THR A 535 11.11 -17.56 -36.31
C THR A 535 11.78 -18.40 -35.21
N THR A 536 13.10 -18.56 -35.25
CA THR A 536 13.83 -19.11 -34.10
C THR A 536 14.01 -18.03 -33.03
N THR A 537 13.47 -18.28 -31.83
CA THR A 537 13.61 -17.36 -30.68
C THR A 537 14.50 -17.98 -29.62
N THR A 538 15.57 -17.28 -29.25
CA THR A 538 16.47 -17.67 -28.17
C THR A 538 16.47 -16.61 -27.09
N THR A 539 16.09 -16.98 -25.87
CA THR A 539 16.12 -16.10 -24.70
C THR A 539 17.15 -16.63 -23.71
N THR A 540 18.15 -15.83 -23.41
CA THR A 540 19.19 -16.18 -22.43
C THR A 540 19.04 -15.27 -21.21
N THR A 541 18.73 -15.85 -20.06
CA THR A 541 18.62 -15.13 -18.78
C THR A 541 19.58 -15.72 -17.75
N SER A 542 20.17 -14.88 -16.90
CA SER A 542 20.94 -15.35 -15.74
C SER A 542 20.09 -15.60 -14.49
N ASN A 543 18.85 -15.10 -14.45
CA ASN A 543 17.93 -15.23 -13.33
C ASN A 543 16.55 -15.77 -13.79
N PRO A 544 15.74 -16.36 -12.89
CA PRO A 544 14.38 -16.83 -13.19
C PRO A 544 13.49 -15.67 -13.66
N THR A 545 12.72 -15.87 -14.73
CA THR A 545 11.89 -14.81 -15.35
C THR A 545 10.66 -15.42 -16.03
N THR A 546 9.52 -14.73 -16.01
CA THR A 546 8.35 -15.09 -16.83
C THR A 546 8.60 -14.73 -18.30
N ILE A 547 8.57 -15.73 -19.18
CA ILE A 547 8.70 -15.57 -20.63
C ILE A 547 7.36 -15.89 -21.28
N THR A 548 6.83 -14.94 -22.04
CA THR A 548 5.61 -15.12 -22.83
C THR A 548 5.94 -15.02 -24.32
N THR A 549 5.60 -16.06 -25.08
CA THR A 549 5.77 -16.05 -26.54
C THR A 549 4.42 -16.30 -27.21
N SER A 550 4.03 -15.42 -28.13
CA SER A 550 2.83 -15.56 -28.95
C SER A 550 3.23 -15.76 -30.41
N THR A 551 2.94 -16.96 -30.94
CA THR A 551 3.58 -17.49 -32.17
C THR A 551 2.63 -18.31 -33.04
N ASN A 552 2.99 -18.42 -34.33
CA ASN A 552 2.56 -19.49 -35.23
C ASN A 552 3.80 -20.07 -35.95
N PRO A 553 3.98 -21.41 -36.00
CA PRO A 553 4.73 -22.22 -35.03
C PRO A 553 6.25 -21.93 -35.01
N THR A 554 6.88 -22.06 -33.84
CA THR A 554 8.33 -21.83 -33.62
C THR A 554 8.94 -22.80 -32.61
N THR A 555 10.27 -22.98 -32.67
CA THR A 555 11.06 -23.70 -31.67
C THR A 555 11.68 -22.72 -30.68
N THR A 556 11.32 -22.82 -29.40
CA THR A 556 11.90 -22.04 -28.30
C THR A 556 12.98 -22.87 -27.60
N SER A 557 14.11 -22.26 -27.25
CA SER A 557 15.12 -22.87 -26.39
C SER A 557 15.43 -21.95 -25.21
N THR A 558 15.33 -22.49 -23.99
CA THR A 558 15.56 -21.78 -22.72
C THR A 558 16.33 -22.66 -21.73
N PRO A 559 17.11 -22.07 -20.80
CA PRO A 559 17.76 -22.83 -19.73
C PRO A 559 16.75 -23.41 -18.73
N ALA A 560 17.09 -24.57 -18.14
CA ALA A 560 16.21 -25.44 -17.35
C ALA A 560 15.56 -24.83 -16.09
N THR A 561 15.95 -23.63 -15.65
CA THR A 561 15.48 -23.02 -14.39
C THR A 561 14.38 -21.98 -14.57
N THR A 562 13.56 -22.09 -15.63
CA THR A 562 12.64 -21.01 -16.05
C THR A 562 11.23 -21.52 -16.29
N THR A 563 10.22 -20.85 -15.70
CA THR A 563 8.80 -21.11 -15.97
C THR A 563 8.41 -20.50 -17.31
N THR A 564 8.06 -21.33 -18.29
CA THR A 564 7.70 -20.89 -19.64
C THR A 564 6.20 -21.10 -19.86
N SER A 565 5.51 -20.06 -20.32
CA SER A 565 4.12 -20.16 -20.78
C SER A 565 4.08 -19.90 -22.29
N THR A 566 3.71 -20.92 -23.06
CA THR A 566 3.51 -20.79 -24.51
C THR A 566 2.02 -20.85 -24.81
N SER A 567 1.49 -19.79 -25.43
CA SER A 567 0.12 -19.75 -25.94
C SER A 567 0.16 -19.87 -27.46
N THR A 568 -0.43 -20.93 -28.00
CA THR A 568 -0.60 -21.12 -29.44
C THR A 568 -2.02 -20.76 -29.84
N THR A 569 -2.17 -19.86 -30.81
CA THR A 569 -3.46 -19.53 -31.45
C THR A 569 -3.46 -20.08 -32.86
N THR A 570 -4.11 -21.22 -33.07
CA THR A 570 -4.36 -21.76 -34.42
C THR A 570 -5.69 -21.24 -34.94
N SER A 571 -5.67 -20.40 -35.98
CA SER A 571 -6.88 -20.08 -36.74
C SER A 571 -7.18 -21.23 -37.69
N SER A 572 -8.00 -22.19 -37.26
CA SER A 572 -8.75 -23.03 -38.21
C SER A 572 -10.12 -22.41 -38.38
N GLY A 573 -10.62 -22.37 -39.62
CA GLY A 573 -11.78 -21.56 -40.04
C GLY A 573 -13.14 -21.93 -39.44
N ASP A 574 -13.18 -22.59 -38.28
CA ASP A 574 -14.39 -22.87 -37.53
C ASP A 574 -14.04 -23.02 -36.03
N GLY A 575 -14.10 -21.92 -35.28
CA GLY A 575 -13.88 -21.90 -33.83
C GLY A 575 -12.43 -21.73 -33.35
N THR A 576 -12.21 -20.76 -32.47
CA THR A 576 -10.94 -20.50 -31.78
C THR A 576 -10.79 -21.46 -30.60
N THR A 577 -9.78 -22.33 -30.61
CA THR A 577 -9.35 -23.09 -29.43
C THR A 577 -7.99 -22.59 -28.97
N THR A 578 -7.93 -22.13 -27.72
CA THR A 578 -6.69 -21.85 -27.00
C THR A 578 -6.24 -23.11 -26.26
N SER A 579 -4.93 -23.37 -26.24
CA SER A 579 -4.35 -24.41 -25.38
C SER A 579 -3.12 -23.83 -24.69
N GLU A 580 -3.10 -23.94 -23.37
CA GLU A 580 -1.99 -23.57 -22.51
C GLU A 580 -1.26 -24.85 -22.09
N THR A 581 0.06 -24.86 -22.21
CA THR A 581 0.90 -25.94 -21.67
C THR A 581 1.88 -25.32 -20.69
N THR A 582 1.83 -25.75 -19.43
CA THR A 582 2.77 -25.36 -18.38
C THR A 582 3.67 -26.53 -18.09
N THR A 583 4.96 -26.43 -18.43
CA THR A 583 5.97 -27.42 -18.05
C THR A 583 6.76 -26.89 -16.86
N GLY A 584 6.62 -27.55 -15.72
CA GLY A 584 7.51 -27.39 -14.57
C GLY A 584 8.07 -28.75 -14.18
N ASP A 585 9.37 -28.96 -14.38
CA ASP A 585 10.05 -30.15 -13.87
C ASP A 585 10.35 -29.98 -12.39
N LEU A 586 9.86 -30.91 -11.57
CA LEU A 586 10.20 -30.99 -10.15
C LEU A 586 11.71 -31.23 -10.01
N VAL A 587 12.41 -30.25 -9.45
CA VAL A 587 13.78 -30.42 -8.97
C VAL A 587 13.72 -31.39 -7.79
N THR A 588 14.03 -32.67 -8.05
CA THR A 588 14.31 -33.63 -6.97
C THR A 588 15.61 -33.21 -6.32
N SER A 589 15.51 -32.57 -5.16
CA SER A 589 16.65 -32.36 -4.26
C SER A 589 17.25 -33.73 -3.93
N GLY A 590 18.48 -33.96 -4.39
CA GLY A 590 19.22 -35.17 -4.07
C GLY A 590 19.46 -35.25 -2.57
N ASP A 591 18.75 -36.17 -1.92
CA ASP A 591 19.03 -36.58 -0.54
C ASP A 591 20.41 -37.23 -0.47
N SER A 592 21.42 -36.44 -0.08
CA SER A 592 22.69 -36.96 0.39
C SER A 592 22.47 -37.63 1.74
N ASN A 593 22.22 -38.93 1.66
CA ASN A 593 22.31 -39.96 2.68
C ASN A 593 23.36 -39.66 3.78
N VAL A 594 22.94 -39.03 4.88
CA VAL A 594 23.73 -38.96 6.12
C VAL A 594 23.21 -40.05 7.05
N THR A 595 23.88 -41.20 7.01
CA THR A 595 23.69 -42.30 7.97
C THR A 595 23.98 -41.82 9.40
N PRO A 596 23.04 -42.01 10.36
CA PRO A 596 23.19 -41.56 11.73
C PRO A 596 24.06 -42.53 12.53
N THR A 597 25.21 -42.03 13.00
CA THR A 597 26.09 -42.75 13.93
C THR A 597 25.47 -42.73 15.33
N VAL A 598 24.99 -43.90 15.76
CA VAL A 598 24.54 -44.19 17.12
C VAL A 598 25.77 -44.34 18.03
N GLN A 599 25.83 -43.57 19.13
CA GLN A 599 26.70 -43.85 20.28
C GLN A 599 25.98 -43.48 21.59
N PRO A 600 26.20 -44.23 22.68
CA PRO A 600 25.14 -44.56 23.63
C PRO A 600 25.11 -43.71 24.90
N THR A 601 23.90 -43.67 25.43
CA THR A 601 23.48 -43.42 26.82
C THR A 601 24.55 -43.48 27.90
N SER A 602 24.72 -42.37 28.62
CA SER A 602 25.17 -42.37 30.01
C SER A 602 24.07 -41.80 30.91
N SER A 603 23.62 -42.66 31.80
CA SER A 603 22.67 -42.42 32.87
C SER A 603 23.34 -41.76 34.08
N SER A 604 22.72 -40.75 34.69
CA SER A 604 22.86 -40.50 36.12
C SER A 604 21.70 -39.67 36.70
N SER A 605 20.82 -40.39 37.39
CA SER A 605 20.21 -40.08 38.70
C SER A 605 19.66 -38.68 39.00
N THR A 606 18.33 -38.61 38.97
CA THR A 606 17.42 -38.08 40.01
C THR A 606 18.02 -37.51 41.30
N SER A 607 17.58 -36.29 41.64
CA SER A 607 17.44 -35.81 43.01
C SER A 607 16.18 -34.94 43.12
N SER A 608 15.16 -35.50 43.77
CA SER A 608 13.90 -34.89 44.16
C SER A 608 14.09 -33.87 45.30
N GLY A 609 13.45 -32.71 45.19
CA GLY A 609 13.33 -31.73 46.27
C GLY A 609 11.96 -31.05 46.22
N THR A 610 10.97 -31.67 46.84
CA THR A 610 9.64 -31.10 47.14
C THR A 610 9.74 -30.06 48.25
N SER A 611 9.10 -28.90 48.05
CA SER A 611 8.73 -27.98 49.12
C SER A 611 7.41 -27.29 48.75
N THR A 612 6.34 -27.79 49.37
CA THR A 612 4.98 -27.26 49.38
C THR A 612 4.89 -25.99 50.21
N GLY A 613 4.27 -24.94 49.66
CA GLY A 613 3.90 -23.72 50.38
C GLY A 613 2.52 -23.25 49.93
N THR A 614 1.47 -23.87 50.50
CA THR A 614 0.09 -23.40 50.45
C THR A 614 -0.08 -22.19 51.36
N SER A 615 -0.61 -21.08 50.83
CA SER A 615 -1.11 -19.95 51.60
C SER A 615 -2.43 -19.50 50.98
N THR A 616 -3.52 -19.94 51.62
CA THR A 616 -4.90 -19.54 51.36
C THR A 616 -5.17 -18.20 52.03
N GLY A 617 -5.45 -17.17 51.24
CA GLY A 617 -5.92 -15.86 51.72
C GLY A 617 -7.26 -15.51 51.10
N THR A 618 -8.34 -16.01 51.68
CA THR A 618 -9.70 -15.49 51.48
C THR A 618 -9.88 -14.19 52.26
N SER A 619 -10.26 -13.11 51.58
CA SER A 619 -10.75 -11.87 52.20
C SER A 619 -11.78 -11.22 51.30
N THR A 620 -13.04 -11.52 51.59
CA THR A 620 -14.25 -10.82 51.16
C THR A 620 -14.26 -9.38 51.68
N GLY A 621 -14.59 -8.40 50.85
CA GLY A 621 -14.71 -7.01 51.28
C GLY A 621 -15.47 -6.13 50.28
N THR A 622 -16.79 -6.27 50.29
CA THR A 622 -17.82 -5.25 50.04
C THR A 622 -17.54 -4.11 49.06
N SER A 623 -18.19 -4.24 47.90
CA SER A 623 -18.61 -3.17 47.00
C SER A 623 -19.49 -2.15 47.72
N THR A 624 -19.09 -0.88 47.67
CA THR A 624 -19.93 0.29 47.94
C THR A 624 -20.01 1.11 46.65
N GLY A 625 -21.19 1.16 46.05
CA GLY A 625 -21.46 1.96 44.88
C GLY A 625 -21.62 3.46 45.19
N ALA A 626 -21.41 4.26 44.16
CA ALA A 626 -22.16 5.49 43.91
C ALA A 626 -22.12 5.79 42.40
N PRO A 627 -23.25 6.14 41.76
CA PRO A 627 -23.36 6.29 40.31
C PRO A 627 -23.37 7.78 39.89
N THR A 628 -22.72 8.10 38.78
CA THR A 628 -23.01 9.28 37.92
C THR A 628 -22.39 8.93 36.57
N GLY A 629 -23.12 8.62 35.51
CA GLY A 629 -24.10 9.46 34.83
C GLY A 629 -23.71 9.46 33.35
N THR A 630 -24.04 8.40 32.62
CA THR A 630 -23.79 8.28 31.18
C THR A 630 -24.95 8.88 30.40
N SER A 631 -24.69 10.02 29.78
CA SER A 631 -25.53 10.63 28.75
C SER A 631 -25.43 9.79 27.47
N THR A 632 -26.47 9.00 27.19
CA THR A 632 -26.64 8.29 25.92
C THR A 632 -27.10 9.29 24.84
N GLY A 633 -26.17 9.75 24.00
CA GLY A 633 -26.49 10.41 22.74
C GLY A 633 -26.90 9.35 21.72
N ASN A 634 -28.21 9.20 21.50
CA ASN A 634 -28.75 8.40 20.41
C ASN A 634 -28.40 9.07 19.07
N SER A 635 -27.47 8.47 18.33
CA SER A 635 -27.33 8.66 16.89
C SER A 635 -28.59 8.11 16.22
N GLN A 636 -29.41 9.00 15.66
CA GLN A 636 -30.59 8.64 14.89
C GLN A 636 -30.18 8.25 13.47
N ASN A 637 -30.64 7.08 13.02
CA ASN A 637 -30.59 6.64 11.63
C ASN A 637 -31.19 7.69 10.69
N PRO A 638 -30.58 7.97 9.52
CA PRO A 638 -31.14 8.89 8.53
C PRO A 638 -32.37 8.27 7.86
N PRO A 639 -33.44 9.06 7.62
CA PRO A 639 -34.70 8.58 7.09
C PRO A 639 -34.63 8.35 5.58
N GLY A 640 -35.48 7.42 5.12
CA GLY A 640 -35.53 6.89 3.77
C GLY A 640 -35.73 7.92 2.65
N VAL A 641 -35.10 7.60 1.52
CA VAL A 641 -35.17 8.31 0.25
C VAL A 641 -36.53 8.05 -0.40
N GLU A 642 -37.42 9.05 -0.35
CA GLU A 642 -38.59 9.13 -1.24
C GLU A 642 -38.16 9.72 -2.58
N LYS A 643 -38.52 9.04 -3.66
CA LYS A 643 -38.30 9.43 -5.05
C LYS A 643 -39.39 10.41 -5.48
N ASP A 644 -38.99 11.61 -5.89
CA ASP A 644 -39.66 12.49 -6.85
C ASP A 644 -38.56 13.46 -7.32
N GLY A 645 -38.31 13.78 -8.58
CA GLY A 645 -39.19 13.94 -9.72
C GLY A 645 -38.66 15.16 -10.48
N SER A 646 -37.81 14.93 -11.48
CA SER A 646 -37.44 15.81 -12.61
C SER A 646 -37.51 17.34 -12.46
N SER A 647 -36.37 18.01 -12.67
CA SER A 647 -36.26 19.04 -13.71
C SER A 647 -34.79 19.32 -14.05
N SER A 648 -34.48 19.07 -15.32
CA SER A 648 -33.25 19.41 -16.01
C SER A 648 -32.98 20.92 -16.01
N ASP A 649 -31.77 21.33 -15.64
CA ASP A 649 -31.11 22.49 -16.23
C ASP A 649 -29.60 22.19 -16.33
N ALA A 650 -29.22 21.73 -17.51
CA ALA A 650 -27.84 21.44 -17.87
C ALA A 650 -27.12 22.78 -18.11
N LEU A 651 -26.29 23.20 -17.15
CA LEU A 651 -25.33 24.28 -17.36
C LEU A 651 -24.12 23.74 -18.12
N SER A 652 -24.02 24.19 -19.38
CA SER A 652 -22.97 23.93 -20.35
C SER A 652 -21.57 24.22 -19.77
N LEU A 653 -20.69 23.23 -19.90
CA LEU A 653 -19.26 23.33 -19.65
C LEU A 653 -18.65 24.41 -20.55
N GLY A 654 -18.01 25.41 -19.94
CA GLY A 654 -17.22 26.41 -20.64
C GLY A 654 -15.94 25.78 -21.19
N ASP A 655 -15.71 26.00 -22.48
CA ASP A 655 -14.58 25.50 -23.25
C ASP A 655 -13.23 25.86 -22.61
N ILE A 656 -12.47 24.83 -22.26
CA ILE A 656 -11.06 24.94 -21.91
C ILE A 656 -10.30 25.23 -23.22
N ILE A 657 -9.83 26.46 -23.37
CA ILE A 657 -9.03 26.87 -24.54
C ILE A 657 -7.74 26.02 -24.57
N PRO A 658 -7.49 25.22 -25.62
CA PRO A 658 -6.30 24.40 -25.71
C PRO A 658 -5.03 25.26 -25.71
N LEU A 659 -4.01 24.79 -24.99
CA LEU A 659 -2.71 25.46 -24.81
C LEU A 659 -2.05 25.88 -26.13
N SER A 660 -2.35 25.18 -27.23
CA SER A 660 -1.86 25.50 -28.59
C SER A 660 -2.31 26.86 -29.11
N ILE A 661 -3.47 27.38 -28.68
CA ILE A 661 -3.96 28.70 -29.09
C ILE A 661 -3.21 29.80 -28.35
N ILE A 662 -2.86 29.58 -27.07
CA ILE A 662 -2.07 30.53 -26.27
C ILE A 662 -0.67 30.67 -26.87
N THR A 663 -0.04 29.57 -27.28
CA THR A 663 1.27 29.60 -27.95
C THR A 663 1.25 30.39 -29.27
N LEU A 664 0.16 30.26 -30.06
CA LEU A 664 0.01 31.00 -31.31
C LEU A 664 -0.11 32.51 -31.08
N PHE A 665 -0.83 32.94 -30.04
CA PHE A 665 -0.98 34.35 -29.70
C PHE A 665 0.35 34.99 -29.26
N ILE A 666 1.15 34.26 -28.47
CA ILE A 666 2.47 34.74 -28.04
C ILE A 666 3.40 34.89 -29.25
N LEU A 667 3.44 33.89 -30.13
CA LEU A 667 4.27 33.94 -31.35
C LEU A 667 3.84 35.07 -32.29
N SER A 668 2.54 35.28 -32.49
CA SER A 668 2.04 36.37 -33.34
C SER A 668 2.35 37.75 -32.75
N SER A 669 2.33 37.89 -31.42
CA SER A 669 2.67 39.16 -30.75
C SER A 669 4.16 39.48 -30.85
N ILE A 670 5.02 38.46 -30.71
CA ILE A 670 6.47 38.61 -30.92
C ILE A 670 6.76 38.98 -32.38
N HIS A 671 6.05 38.38 -33.35
CA HIS A 671 6.24 38.70 -34.75
C HIS A 671 5.81 40.13 -35.11
N LEU A 672 4.74 40.64 -34.49
CA LEU A 672 4.29 42.02 -34.69
C LEU A 672 5.27 43.05 -34.09
N LEU A 673 5.89 42.71 -32.96
CA LEU A 673 6.91 43.55 -32.30
C LEU A 673 8.25 43.57 -33.03
N LEU A 674 8.56 42.55 -33.84
CA LEU A 674 9.79 42.50 -34.63
C LEU A 674 9.68 43.19 -36.00
N ASN A 675 8.45 43.38 -36.50
CA ASN A 675 8.20 44.01 -37.80
C ASN A 675 7.85 45.52 -37.71
N ASN A 676 7.65 46.05 -36.50
CA ASN A 676 7.61 47.49 -36.23
C ASN A 676 8.92 47.94 -35.60
#